data_AF-A0A3A5US31-F1
#
_entry.id   AF-A0A3A5US31-F1
#
_cell.length_a   1.000
_cell.length_b   1.000
_cell.length_c   1.000
_cell.angle_alpha   90.00
_cell.angle_beta   90.00
_cell.angle_gamma   90.00
#
_symmetry.space_group_name_H-M   'P 1'
#
loop_
_entity.id
_entity.type
_entity.pdbx_description
1 polymer ?
#
loop_
_entity_poly.entity_id
_entity_poly.type
_entity_poly.pdbx_seq_one_letter_code
_entity_poly.pdbx_strand_id
1 'polypeptide(L)'
;MRPALLITMLLLLPLVQGFNATLPVPAQDGAEYVLELEKGEWSQELWDSLDSTGHVPLRMISPSHVLVWRSPDFTPLGGIHTIEPPATEYKFGLEHDSEFAKIVFEPRLPEDAVSSLVQTFLAWGLNIDSNPQKYSMALPHIETVNWNVFAHHSGIKDIDGVLWVEPVLSAEGRNELSGSLLQHGKTTANPAWELGLSGDGIVVAAADSGLDYDHACFRNATSATAFGSNGIDGIGTPGENHRKILAVNHSIDSGDTNGHSDYRHGTHVAGTLACYNVFDMRSGSQPKNGSALAYESKLVFQDIVSADGWVPPDVDSLFVEAGMNGAVIHSNSWGDATTEYTARTADFDAWALEMPWSLTFVAPGNNGAQLLEPANGRNVVAVGASMKSQSLAVWPSSSIGPTEAGTNGIFALAPGTTIQSARADGIPDSYNDALRSSSGTSMSTPGAAGAAVLIQQMIEDGWISGSEERAPVAVQSLRPVWSDVTLNTTNHLQLSEGFTPSGSLLRALLALSTTQLPQDERNGGNGGYAVQNIHDGWGQINLSELVDFEALENALHQGNVSPASDLWIHDSYRLDEGLPSAWLSQRQGANEALENLLSVPWNGTGAKGPFLATDEVWTERFEPNGERLNVRLAWPAAPEPHLVDDLQLIVRLSDGTDAVAGSYQNDGDSTLYLSEIVDFSNTTTFPNRNETTVAITLSEEDLDGIEWIDIEVRARYVSPGNSVHSVGIDGNRMGFALAVQGVVRDSQAWSDSDGDGVVNMVDECPNEDARGWDIDNDGCIDDTDGDFVNDPNDVCPEINSENYDINGDGCIDDSDGDGVLDNADLCVTEVVSAFWPVNADGCRPVDALPIIDFTLSPDDGGIWYDELVVEWVVFDDDGDSFDTGAAIHVLNNSSVGGSYSITRCTKINVDNGNFSCTWEIPRDLPVWDIRGLDLQIELFVQSQNNSPEAKLDTVKLRDDAIFTSQWNNPLLDGGISDKEVESQGGASQNRALLWGIFGVIGGFILMYQLGWNVRRDEYDKKVQPAFNFDIEQHSDGLIGENE
;
A
#
# COMPACT_ATOMS: atom_id res chain seq x y z
N MET A 1 19.74 99.78 17.75
CA MET A 1 20.40 100.34 18.96
C MET A 1 19.92 99.48 20.13
N ARG A 2 20.66 98.47 20.60
CA ARG A 2 21.71 98.63 21.66
C ARG A 2 21.29 99.71 22.65
N PRO A 3 20.46 99.34 23.63
CA PRO A 3 20.96 99.21 25.01
C PRO A 3 20.25 98.08 25.76
N ALA A 4 20.86 96.90 25.85
CA ALA A 4 20.30 95.76 26.61
C ALA A 4 21.34 94.98 27.42
N LEU A 5 22.59 95.47 27.52
CA LEU A 5 23.71 94.68 28.06
C LEU A 5 24.39 95.27 29.30
N LEU A 6 23.92 96.41 29.82
CA LEU A 6 24.57 97.09 30.95
C LEU A 6 23.74 97.11 32.25
N ILE A 7 22.47 96.73 32.21
CA ILE A 7 21.63 96.64 33.43
C ILE A 7 21.73 95.25 34.06
N THR A 8 22.05 94.22 33.28
CA THR A 8 22.19 92.84 33.76
C THR A 8 23.49 92.57 34.52
N MET A 9 24.48 93.45 34.42
CA MET A 9 25.80 93.23 35.04
C MET A 9 25.98 93.89 36.42
N LEU A 10 24.97 94.59 36.93
CA LEU A 10 25.01 95.32 38.20
C LEU A 10 24.21 94.68 39.35
N LEU A 11 23.71 93.45 39.13
CA LEU A 11 23.04 92.64 40.16
C LEU A 11 23.82 91.38 40.55
N LEU A 12 25.06 91.25 40.09
CA LEU A 12 25.98 90.19 40.53
C LEU A 12 26.83 90.68 41.72
N LEU A 13 26.33 90.33 42.91
CA LEU A 13 27.01 90.07 44.20
C LEU A 13 27.39 91.30 45.06
N PRO A 14 27.34 91.23 46.42
CA PRO A 14 27.28 90.02 47.27
C PRO A 14 26.27 90.08 48.46
N LEU A 15 25.78 88.91 48.90
CA LEU A 15 25.65 88.58 50.33
C LEU A 15 25.26 87.11 50.51
N VAL A 16 26.27 86.33 50.89
CA VAL A 16 26.17 85.08 51.61
C VAL A 16 25.51 85.37 52.96
N GLN A 17 24.35 84.79 53.24
CA GLN A 17 23.99 84.09 54.48
C GLN A 17 22.48 83.83 54.55
N GLY A 18 22.12 82.56 54.72
CA GLY A 18 20.78 82.13 55.10
C GLY A 18 20.11 81.27 54.05
N PHE A 19 20.52 80.00 53.95
CA PHE A 19 19.62 78.85 53.95
C PHE A 19 20.50 77.60 54.06
N ASN A 20 20.73 77.14 55.29
CA ASN A 20 20.83 75.71 55.54
C ASN A 20 19.45 75.13 55.24
N ALA A 21 19.19 74.83 53.97
CA ALA A 21 18.29 73.76 53.62
C ALA A 21 19.22 72.64 53.17
N THR A 22 19.40 71.65 54.02
CA THR A 22 19.68 70.29 53.54
C THR A 22 18.72 70.05 52.39
N LEU A 23 19.25 69.97 51.17
CA LEU A 23 18.50 69.35 50.07
C LEU A 23 18.04 67.99 50.62
N PRO A 24 16.74 67.66 50.59
CA PRO A 24 16.37 66.29 50.82
C PRO A 24 17.12 65.48 49.76
N VAL A 25 17.97 64.57 50.22
CA VAL A 25 18.36 63.43 49.39
C VAL A 25 17.03 62.87 48.88
N PRO A 26 16.82 62.71 47.56
CA PRO A 26 15.60 62.05 47.10
C PRO A 26 15.54 60.72 47.84
N ALA A 27 14.39 60.40 48.45
CA ALA A 27 14.18 59.08 49.01
C ALA A 27 14.63 58.09 47.94
N GLN A 28 15.55 57.16 48.27
CA GLN A 28 15.75 56.03 47.37
C GLN A 28 14.40 55.34 47.35
N ASP A 29 13.74 55.32 46.20
CA ASP A 29 12.59 54.45 45.99
C ASP A 29 13.09 52.99 45.98
N GLY A 30 12.19 52.03 46.24
CA GLY A 30 12.53 50.62 46.09
C GLY A 30 12.98 50.29 44.65
N ALA A 31 13.66 49.16 44.48
CA ALA A 31 14.24 48.75 43.19
C ALA A 31 14.22 47.23 43.04
N GLU A 32 14.36 46.75 41.82
CA GLU A 32 14.40 45.33 41.51
C GLU A 32 15.77 44.73 41.76
N TYR A 33 15.79 43.53 42.33
CA TYR A 33 17.00 42.75 42.53
C TYR A 33 16.70 41.27 42.40
N VAL A 34 17.72 40.50 42.00
CA VAL A 34 17.64 39.04 42.05
C VAL A 34 18.36 38.55 43.29
N LEU A 35 17.69 37.69 44.05
CA LEU A 35 18.25 36.98 45.19
C LEU A 35 18.64 35.57 44.77
N GLU A 36 19.94 35.27 44.85
CA GLU A 36 20.54 33.98 44.54
C GLU A 36 20.91 33.24 45.82
N LEU A 37 20.49 31.97 45.95
CA LEU A 37 20.89 31.12 47.07
C LEU A 37 22.34 30.61 46.87
N GLU A 38 23.18 30.71 47.91
CA GLU A 38 24.55 30.16 47.88
C GLU A 38 24.57 28.63 47.66
N LYS A 39 23.52 27.93 48.09
CA LYS A 39 23.33 26.49 47.89
C LYS A 39 21.87 26.06 48.11
N GLY A 40 21.35 25.22 47.22
CA GLY A 40 19.99 24.66 47.32
C GLY A 40 18.98 25.41 46.47
N GLU A 41 17.69 25.20 46.76
CA GLU A 41 16.57 25.73 46.00
C GLU A 41 15.63 26.53 46.91
N TRP A 42 14.91 27.50 46.35
CA TRP A 42 13.92 28.28 47.07
C TRP A 42 12.75 27.39 47.50
N SER A 43 12.64 27.14 48.81
CA SER A 43 11.49 26.48 49.40
C SER A 43 10.37 27.47 49.72
N GLN A 44 9.14 26.98 49.92
CA GLN A 44 8.02 27.83 50.35
C GLN A 44 8.32 28.58 51.65
N GLU A 45 9.03 27.94 52.59
CA GLU A 45 9.44 28.56 53.85
C GLU A 45 10.42 29.73 53.63
N LEU A 46 11.36 29.58 52.70
CA LEU A 46 12.29 30.66 52.31
C LEU A 46 11.55 31.79 51.60
N TRP A 47 10.62 31.47 50.70
CA TRP A 47 9.79 32.45 49.99
C TRP A 47 8.94 33.28 50.97
N ASP A 48 8.23 32.63 51.89
CA ASP A 48 7.37 33.31 52.87
C ASP A 48 8.18 34.17 53.85
N SER A 49 9.46 33.82 54.09
CA SER A 49 10.33 34.59 54.97
C SER A 49 10.68 35.99 54.41
N LEU A 50 10.61 36.18 53.08
CA LEU A 50 11.01 37.42 52.41
C LEU A 50 10.15 38.63 52.82
N ASP A 51 8.85 38.42 53.02
CA ASP A 51 7.87 39.47 53.34
C ASP A 51 8.27 40.26 54.61
N SER A 52 8.85 39.57 55.59
CA SER A 52 9.30 40.18 56.85
C SER A 52 10.62 40.97 56.75
N THR A 53 11.30 40.92 55.60
CA THR A 53 12.68 41.44 55.43
C THR A 53 12.77 42.63 54.49
N GLY A 54 11.63 43.15 54.03
CA GLY A 54 11.57 44.27 53.10
C GLY A 54 11.87 43.88 51.64
N HIS A 55 11.75 42.60 51.30
CA HIS A 55 11.80 42.07 49.93
C HIS A 55 10.42 41.54 49.57
N VAL A 56 9.78 42.11 48.56
CA VAL A 56 8.51 41.62 48.01
C VAL A 56 8.83 40.72 46.83
N PRO A 57 8.54 39.40 46.91
CA PRO A 57 8.86 38.51 45.80
C PRO A 57 7.92 38.73 44.62
N LEU A 58 8.50 38.99 43.45
CA LEU A 58 7.77 39.26 42.21
C LEU A 58 7.54 37.95 41.45
N ARG A 59 8.62 37.22 41.14
CA ARG A 59 8.59 35.92 40.44
C ARG A 59 9.88 35.12 40.62
N MET A 60 9.79 33.80 40.42
CA MET A 60 10.97 32.94 40.30
C MET A 60 11.66 33.14 38.94
N ILE A 61 13.00 33.12 38.93
CA ILE A 61 13.82 33.13 37.70
C ILE A 61 14.40 31.74 37.44
N SER A 62 14.86 31.05 38.48
CA SER A 62 15.34 29.67 38.45
C SER A 62 15.19 29.04 39.84
N PRO A 63 15.37 27.72 40.03
CA PRO A 63 15.23 27.09 41.36
C PRO A 63 16.07 27.75 42.47
N SER A 64 17.19 28.40 42.12
CA SER A 64 18.06 29.11 43.07
C SER A 64 17.94 30.65 43.02
N HIS A 65 17.17 31.22 42.09
CA HIS A 65 17.06 32.67 41.86
C HIS A 65 15.61 33.17 41.92
N VAL A 66 15.36 34.18 42.74
CA VAL A 66 14.06 34.88 42.82
C VAL A 66 14.22 36.37 42.54
N LEU A 67 13.36 36.92 41.69
CA LEU A 67 13.25 38.36 41.47
C LEU A 67 12.40 38.98 42.58
N VAL A 68 12.91 40.02 43.23
CA VAL A 68 12.23 40.71 44.32
C VAL A 68 12.26 42.22 44.11
N TRP A 69 11.21 42.88 44.57
CA TRP A 69 11.22 44.31 44.81
C TRP A 69 11.76 44.59 46.21
N ARG A 70 12.92 45.24 46.29
CA ARG A 70 13.57 45.54 47.56
C ARG A 70 13.22 46.94 48.01
N SER A 71 12.55 47.04 49.15
CA SER A 71 12.26 48.32 49.79
C SER A 71 13.53 49.01 50.31
N PRO A 72 13.53 50.34 50.49
CA PRO A 72 14.69 51.08 50.99
C PRO A 72 15.10 50.69 52.42
N ASP A 73 14.15 50.22 53.23
CA ASP A 73 14.32 49.81 54.63
C ASP A 73 14.50 48.28 54.80
N PHE A 74 15.14 47.60 53.84
CA PHE A 74 15.32 46.14 53.85
C PHE A 74 16.34 45.62 54.88
N THR A 75 16.21 44.35 55.24
CA THR A 75 17.18 43.60 56.07
C THR A 75 18.00 42.65 55.21
N PRO A 76 19.35 42.71 55.21
CA PRO A 76 20.19 41.77 54.47
C PRO A 76 19.98 40.32 54.91
N LEU A 77 19.87 39.42 53.94
CA LEU A 77 19.68 37.99 54.16
C LEU A 77 21.04 37.27 54.18
N GLY A 78 21.24 36.32 55.09
CA GLY A 78 22.47 35.51 55.16
C GLY A 78 22.40 34.29 54.25
N GLY A 79 23.49 33.97 53.54
CA GLY A 79 23.54 32.84 52.61
C GLY A 79 22.85 33.10 51.26
N ILE A 80 22.52 34.36 50.98
CA ILE A 80 21.85 34.82 49.75
C ILE A 80 22.69 35.96 49.15
N HIS A 81 23.02 35.85 47.87
CA HIS A 81 23.67 36.89 47.10
C HIS A 81 22.65 37.76 46.39
N THR A 82 22.93 39.05 46.26
CA THR A 82 22.10 39.98 45.49
C THR A 82 22.83 40.31 44.19
N ILE A 83 22.18 40.05 43.06
CA ILE A 83 22.67 40.39 41.73
C ILE A 83 21.72 41.39 41.04
N GLU A 84 22.19 42.01 39.96
CA GLU A 84 21.41 42.99 39.20
C GLU A 84 20.17 42.33 38.54
N PRO A 85 19.03 43.04 38.47
CA PRO A 85 17.84 42.56 37.80
C PRO A 85 18.07 42.45 36.28
N PRO A 86 17.31 41.58 35.58
CA PRO A 86 17.32 41.56 34.13
C PRO A 86 16.83 42.90 33.57
N ALA A 87 17.49 43.41 32.53
CA ALA A 87 17.05 44.63 31.85
C ALA A 87 15.72 44.41 31.13
N THR A 88 14.88 45.46 31.08
CA THR A 88 13.61 45.42 30.34
C THR A 88 13.85 45.10 28.86
N GLU A 89 13.20 44.04 28.38
CA GLU A 89 13.34 43.56 27.01
C GLU A 89 12.38 44.30 26.06
N TYR A 90 12.82 44.53 24.82
CA TYR A 90 11.94 44.93 23.72
C TYR A 90 11.64 43.70 22.87
N LYS A 91 10.37 43.28 22.81
CA LYS A 91 9.93 42.10 22.04
C LYS A 91 9.75 42.40 20.55
N PHE A 92 10.69 43.10 19.91
CA PHE A 92 10.69 43.41 18.46
C PHE A 92 12.02 44.02 17.97
N GLY A 93 12.30 43.90 16.66
CA GLY A 93 13.37 44.62 15.97
C GLY A 93 12.94 46.06 15.59
N LEU A 94 13.88 47.01 15.61
CA LEU A 94 13.67 48.48 15.51
C LEU A 94 13.01 49.02 14.21
N GLU A 95 12.38 48.18 13.38
CA GLU A 95 11.88 48.53 12.04
C GLU A 95 10.36 48.26 11.85
N HIS A 96 9.49 48.57 12.82
CA HIS A 96 8.02 48.44 12.65
C HIS A 96 7.26 49.76 12.86
N ASP A 97 6.37 50.07 11.91
CA ASP A 97 5.34 51.13 11.97
C ASP A 97 4.17 50.67 12.87
N SER A 98 4.34 50.67 14.20
CA SER A 98 3.23 50.45 15.14
C SER A 98 2.70 51.78 15.69
N GLU A 99 1.38 51.94 15.78
CA GLU A 99 0.75 53.16 16.33
C GLU A 99 0.73 53.15 17.88
N PHE A 100 0.67 51.96 18.47
CA PHE A 100 0.61 51.74 19.92
C PHE A 100 1.61 50.66 20.35
N ALA A 101 2.03 50.70 21.61
CA ALA A 101 2.83 49.66 22.27
C ALA A 101 2.18 49.29 23.61
N LYS A 102 2.38 48.04 24.04
CA LYS A 102 2.05 47.58 25.38
C LYS A 102 3.30 47.58 26.24
N ILE A 103 3.16 48.13 27.44
CA ILE A 103 4.13 48.05 28.50
C ILE A 103 3.61 46.99 29.47
N VAL A 104 4.38 45.92 29.63
CA VAL A 104 4.08 44.84 30.57
C VAL A 104 4.92 45.07 31.81
N PHE A 105 4.26 45.14 32.97
CA PHE A 105 4.91 45.37 34.26
C PHE A 105 5.20 44.04 34.96
N GLU A 106 6.20 44.00 35.84
CA GLU A 106 6.45 42.82 36.66
C GLU A 106 5.20 42.51 37.54
N PRO A 107 4.87 41.23 37.78
CA PRO A 107 3.73 40.87 38.62
C PRO A 107 4.03 41.15 40.10
N ARG A 108 2.98 41.33 40.90
CA ARG A 108 3.05 41.54 42.37
C ARG A 108 3.83 42.79 42.81
N LEU A 109 3.85 43.83 41.99
CA LEU A 109 4.52 45.08 42.32
C LEU A 109 3.87 45.75 43.55
N PRO A 110 4.69 46.20 44.53
CA PRO A 110 4.19 46.89 45.71
C PRO A 110 3.82 48.36 45.43
N GLU A 111 3.11 48.99 46.36
CA GLU A 111 2.53 50.33 46.19
C GLU A 111 3.56 51.45 45.93
N ASP A 112 4.75 51.33 46.51
CA ASP A 112 5.88 52.23 46.27
C ASP A 112 6.43 52.10 44.84
N ALA A 113 6.53 50.88 44.32
CA ALA A 113 6.91 50.61 42.93
C ALA A 113 5.95 51.28 41.95
N VAL A 114 4.65 51.08 42.15
CA VAL A 114 3.60 51.67 41.31
C VAL A 114 3.65 53.19 41.35
N SER A 115 3.88 53.77 42.54
CA SER A 115 4.00 55.22 42.71
C SER A 115 5.20 55.80 41.94
N SER A 116 6.34 55.10 41.95
CA SER A 116 7.55 55.48 41.20
C SER A 116 7.34 55.36 39.68
N LEU A 117 6.73 54.27 39.22
CA LEU A 117 6.37 54.06 37.83
C LEU A 117 5.43 55.17 37.33
N VAL A 118 4.34 55.45 38.04
CA VAL A 118 3.37 56.50 37.66
C VAL A 118 4.06 57.85 37.51
N GLN A 119 4.94 58.23 38.44
CA GLN A 119 5.68 59.49 38.34
C GLN A 119 6.65 59.52 37.14
N THR A 120 7.34 58.40 36.89
CA THR A 120 8.30 58.26 35.80
C THR A 120 7.61 58.36 34.44
N PHE A 121 6.51 57.62 34.24
CA PHE A 121 5.74 57.67 33.00
C PHE A 121 5.03 59.01 32.80
N LEU A 122 4.53 59.65 33.87
CA LEU A 122 3.96 61.01 33.79
C LEU A 122 5.00 62.05 33.34
N ALA A 123 6.26 61.92 33.77
CA ALA A 123 7.35 62.78 33.32
C ALA A 123 7.67 62.60 31.83
N TRP A 124 7.32 61.45 31.24
CA TRP A 124 7.42 61.17 29.81
C TRP A 124 6.15 61.55 29.04
N GLY A 125 5.16 62.16 29.71
CA GLY A 125 3.90 62.55 29.10
C GLY A 125 2.93 61.38 28.87
N LEU A 126 3.16 60.25 29.53
CA LEU A 126 2.33 59.04 29.48
C LEU A 126 1.57 58.89 30.78
N ASN A 127 0.26 58.68 30.69
CA ASN A 127 -0.59 58.49 31.87
C ASN A 127 -0.94 57.02 31.99
N ILE A 128 -0.31 56.33 32.94
CA ILE A 128 -0.59 54.93 33.29
C ILE A 128 -1.51 54.86 34.53
N ASP A 129 -2.16 53.72 34.77
CA ASP A 129 -3.05 53.58 35.92
C ASP A 129 -2.30 53.77 37.24
N SER A 130 -2.94 54.44 38.20
CA SER A 130 -2.35 54.77 39.51
C SER A 130 -2.87 53.90 40.64
N ASN A 131 -3.73 52.92 40.36
CA ASN A 131 -4.28 52.00 41.35
C ASN A 131 -3.29 50.86 41.66
N PRO A 132 -2.66 50.82 42.85
CA PRO A 132 -1.68 49.79 43.19
C PRO A 132 -2.24 48.37 43.17
N GLN A 133 -3.55 48.21 43.42
CA GLN A 133 -4.20 46.89 43.46
C GLN A 133 -4.16 46.13 42.13
N LYS A 134 -4.01 46.83 41.00
CA LYS A 134 -3.90 46.20 39.67
C LYS A 134 -2.52 45.61 39.43
N TYR A 135 -1.48 46.28 39.92
CA TYR A 135 -0.07 45.89 39.76
C TYR A 135 0.37 44.85 40.80
N SER A 136 -0.32 44.78 41.94
CA SER A 136 -0.05 43.81 43.01
C SER A 136 -0.61 42.40 42.75
N MET A 137 -1.20 42.16 41.57
CA MET A 137 -1.77 40.86 41.21
C MET A 137 -0.68 39.86 40.83
N ALA A 138 -0.98 38.56 40.94
CA ALA A 138 -0.08 37.51 40.49
C ALA A 138 0.14 37.47 38.98
N LEU A 139 -0.76 38.12 38.21
CA LEU A 139 -0.62 38.31 36.77
C LEU A 139 -0.02 39.70 36.48
N PRO A 140 0.88 39.82 35.48
CA PRO A 140 1.41 41.10 35.01
C PRO A 140 0.29 42.06 34.61
N HIS A 141 0.36 43.30 35.12
CA HIS A 141 -0.49 44.39 34.64
C HIS A 141 0.05 44.92 33.31
N ILE A 142 -0.85 45.36 32.42
CA ILE A 142 -0.50 45.77 31.06
C ILE A 142 -1.11 47.15 30.78
N GLU A 143 -0.29 48.07 30.29
CA GLU A 143 -0.73 49.39 29.83
C GLU A 143 -0.49 49.55 28.33
N THR A 144 -1.47 50.12 27.63
CA THR A 144 -1.33 50.42 26.19
C THR A 144 -1.05 51.90 26.00
N VAL A 145 0.08 52.23 25.36
CA VAL A 145 0.56 53.60 25.15
C VAL A 145 0.76 53.90 23.67
N ASN A 146 0.74 55.17 23.30
CA ASN A 146 1.02 55.59 21.93
C ASN A 146 2.53 55.49 21.64
N TRP A 147 2.90 54.74 20.60
CA TRP A 147 4.30 54.46 20.27
C TRP A 147 5.05 55.73 19.85
N ASN A 148 4.42 56.65 19.13
CA ASN A 148 5.08 57.90 18.70
C ASN A 148 5.44 58.81 19.88
N VAL A 149 4.70 58.74 20.98
CA VAL A 149 5.04 59.46 22.21
C VAL A 149 6.12 58.69 22.98
N PHE A 150 5.96 57.38 23.10
CA PHE A 150 6.87 56.50 23.86
C PHE A 150 8.28 56.37 23.24
N ALA A 151 8.40 56.21 21.92
CA ALA A 151 9.65 55.92 21.21
C ALA A 151 10.72 57.01 21.29
N HIS A 152 10.36 58.24 21.71
CA HIS A 152 11.32 59.33 21.91
C HIS A 152 12.11 59.21 23.23
N HIS A 153 11.79 58.22 24.06
CA HIS A 153 12.41 57.99 25.37
C HIS A 153 13.30 56.74 25.35
N SER A 154 14.62 56.90 25.46
CA SER A 154 15.58 55.80 25.39
C SER A 154 15.84 55.08 26.73
N GLY A 155 15.13 55.45 27.80
CA GLY A 155 15.46 55.07 29.18
C GLY A 155 14.68 53.90 29.79
N ILE A 156 13.79 53.22 29.04
CA ILE A 156 12.93 52.15 29.61
C ILE A 156 13.71 50.94 30.10
N LYS A 157 14.89 50.65 29.51
CA LYS A 157 15.73 49.49 29.85
C LYS A 157 16.24 49.53 31.29
N ASP A 158 16.21 50.73 31.89
CA ASP A 158 16.72 51.02 33.22
C ASP A 158 15.57 51.30 34.21
N ILE A 159 14.31 50.97 33.87
CA ILE A 159 13.14 51.16 34.74
C ILE A 159 12.79 49.86 35.44
N ASP A 160 13.06 49.81 36.73
CA ASP A 160 12.58 48.77 37.63
C ASP A 160 11.05 48.74 37.65
N GLY A 161 10.46 47.56 37.54
CA GLY A 161 9.02 47.32 37.52
C GLY A 161 8.46 47.10 36.12
N VAL A 162 9.26 47.29 35.07
CA VAL A 162 8.86 47.01 33.69
C VAL A 162 9.50 45.70 33.22
N LEU A 163 8.64 44.71 33.01
CA LEU A 163 9.04 43.37 32.58
C LEU A 163 9.48 43.37 31.10
N TRP A 164 8.63 43.84 30.18
CA TRP A 164 9.01 44.07 28.78
C TRP A 164 8.10 45.07 28.06
N VAL A 165 8.51 45.51 26.87
CA VAL A 165 7.70 46.30 25.94
C VAL A 165 7.47 45.52 24.66
N GLU A 166 6.21 45.45 24.22
CA GLU A 166 5.80 44.79 22.97
C GLU A 166 4.97 45.74 22.10
N PRO A 167 5.01 45.64 20.76
CA PRO A 167 4.20 46.49 19.91
C PRO A 167 2.74 46.04 19.92
N VAL A 168 1.80 46.97 19.80
CA VAL A 168 0.41 46.63 19.47
C VAL A 168 0.38 46.40 17.96
N LEU A 169 0.45 45.14 17.57
CA LEU A 169 0.26 44.72 16.19
C LEU A 169 -1.23 44.85 15.83
N SER A 170 -1.53 45.28 14.60
CA SER A 170 -2.88 45.10 14.05
C SER A 170 -3.15 43.61 13.98
N ALA A 171 -4.16 43.15 14.72
CA ALA A 171 -4.61 41.76 14.64
C ALA A 171 -5.43 41.58 13.36
N GLU A 172 -4.75 41.44 12.23
CA GLU A 172 -5.31 40.71 11.10
C GLU A 172 -5.22 39.24 11.42
N GLY A 173 -6.23 38.45 11.06
CA GLY A 173 -6.16 37.04 11.37
C GLY A 173 -5.19 36.27 10.51
N ARG A 174 -4.62 35.28 11.17
CA ARG A 174 -3.59 34.40 10.64
C ARG A 174 -3.85 33.00 11.17
N ASN A 175 -5.04 32.45 10.89
CA ASN A 175 -5.32 31.03 11.08
C ASN A 175 -4.72 30.19 9.94
N GLU A 176 -4.66 30.75 8.73
CA GLU A 176 -3.90 30.20 7.60
C GLU A 176 -2.45 29.88 7.99
N LEU A 177 -1.82 30.73 8.82
CA LEU A 177 -0.49 30.50 9.33
C LEU A 177 -0.38 29.24 10.20
N SER A 178 -1.38 28.96 11.04
CA SER A 178 -1.38 27.74 11.86
C SER A 178 -1.51 26.50 10.98
N GLY A 179 -2.37 26.54 9.97
CA GLY A 179 -2.50 25.47 8.97
C GLY A 179 -1.21 25.26 8.17
N SER A 180 -0.58 26.36 7.72
CA SER A 180 0.68 26.36 6.98
C SER A 180 1.82 25.73 7.79
N LEU A 181 1.96 26.09 9.07
CA LEU A 181 2.95 25.51 9.99
C LEU A 181 2.72 24.00 10.19
N LEU A 182 1.47 23.57 10.34
CA LEU A 182 1.12 22.16 10.49
C LEU A 182 1.29 21.36 9.19
N GLN A 183 1.25 22.00 8.02
CA GLN A 183 1.44 21.34 6.72
C GLN A 183 2.92 21.15 6.36
N HIS A 184 3.75 22.19 6.52
CA HIS A 184 5.14 22.17 6.04
C HIS A 184 6.12 23.00 6.88
N GLY A 185 5.72 23.41 8.08
CA GLY A 185 6.58 24.15 8.99
C GLY A 185 6.90 25.59 8.57
N LYS A 186 6.40 26.10 7.43
CA LYS A 186 6.59 27.50 7.00
C LYS A 186 5.34 28.34 7.29
N THR A 187 5.43 29.64 6.98
CA THR A 187 4.40 30.64 7.33
C THR A 187 3.54 31.10 6.15
N THR A 188 3.76 30.50 4.98
CA THR A 188 3.19 30.95 3.70
C THR A 188 2.72 29.76 2.89
N ALA A 189 1.57 29.91 2.23
CA ALA A 189 0.93 28.90 1.38
C ALA A 189 0.48 27.64 2.15
N ASN A 190 -0.42 26.89 1.50
CA ASN A 190 -1.02 25.66 2.01
C ASN A 190 -0.93 24.59 0.91
N PRO A 191 0.25 23.99 0.68
CA PRO A 191 0.48 23.09 -0.43
C PRO A 191 -0.37 21.81 -0.38
N ALA A 192 -0.76 21.34 0.80
CA ALA A 192 -1.67 20.20 0.92
C ALA A 192 -3.04 20.51 0.29
N TRP A 193 -3.56 21.75 0.49
CA TRP A 193 -4.83 22.15 -0.10
C TRP A 193 -4.78 22.23 -1.63
N GLU A 194 -3.65 22.67 -2.20
CA GLU A 194 -3.42 22.69 -3.66
C GLU A 194 -3.41 21.29 -4.31
N LEU A 195 -3.30 20.25 -3.48
CA LEU A 195 -3.32 18.84 -3.87
C LEU A 195 -4.64 18.13 -3.50
N GLY A 196 -5.64 18.87 -2.98
CA GLY A 196 -6.94 18.32 -2.59
C GLY A 196 -6.99 17.73 -1.18
N LEU A 197 -5.93 17.89 -0.37
CA LEU A 197 -5.88 17.39 1.00
C LEU A 197 -6.39 18.47 1.96
N SER A 198 -7.66 18.39 2.31
CA SER A 198 -8.43 19.42 3.02
C SER A 198 -9.38 18.86 4.08
N GLY A 199 -9.34 17.54 4.31
CA GLY A 199 -10.28 16.79 5.12
C GLY A 199 -11.59 16.44 4.41
N ASP A 200 -11.62 16.44 3.07
CA ASP A 200 -12.79 15.99 2.31
C ASP A 200 -13.14 14.54 2.66
N GLY A 201 -14.43 14.20 2.66
CA GLY A 201 -14.93 12.88 3.06
C GLY A 201 -14.84 12.56 4.56
N ILE A 202 -14.01 13.25 5.34
CA ILE A 202 -13.78 12.93 6.75
C ILE A 202 -14.81 13.58 7.67
N VAL A 203 -15.31 12.80 8.63
CA VAL A 203 -16.16 13.28 9.72
C VAL A 203 -15.33 13.41 11.00
N VAL A 204 -15.44 14.54 11.68
CA VAL A 204 -14.76 14.80 12.95
C VAL A 204 -15.77 15.20 14.02
N ALA A 205 -15.52 14.79 15.27
CA ALA A 205 -16.35 15.12 16.42
C ALA A 205 -15.66 16.09 17.39
N ALA A 206 -16.45 16.92 18.07
CA ALA A 206 -15.98 17.78 19.15
C ALA A 206 -17.06 17.94 20.22
N ALA A 207 -16.65 17.97 21.50
CA ALA A 207 -17.52 18.28 22.63
C ALA A 207 -16.99 19.51 23.38
N ASP A 208 -17.82 20.54 23.55
CA ASP A 208 -17.42 21.81 24.18
C ASP A 208 -18.65 22.65 24.60
N SER A 209 -18.48 23.95 24.83
CA SER A 209 -19.46 24.89 25.42
C SER A 209 -20.65 25.30 24.54
N GLY A 210 -20.95 24.53 23.50
CA GLY A 210 -21.94 24.88 22.49
C GLY A 210 -21.35 25.48 21.21
N LEU A 211 -22.19 25.55 20.18
CA LEU A 211 -21.83 26.00 18.84
C LEU A 211 -22.79 27.09 18.35
N ASP A 212 -22.24 28.14 17.75
CA ASP A 212 -23.01 29.17 17.05
C ASP A 212 -23.26 28.78 15.58
N TYR A 213 -24.36 28.08 15.35
CA TYR A 213 -24.66 27.43 14.05
C TYR A 213 -24.85 28.41 12.90
N ASP A 214 -25.22 29.66 13.19
CA ASP A 214 -25.45 30.69 12.17
C ASP A 214 -24.16 31.41 11.73
N HIS A 215 -23.04 31.11 12.39
CA HIS A 215 -21.75 31.64 12.02
C HIS A 215 -21.37 31.19 10.60
N ALA A 216 -20.70 32.06 9.84
CA ALA A 216 -20.26 31.80 8.46
C ALA A 216 -19.42 30.51 8.27
N CYS A 217 -18.83 29.97 9.33
CA CYS A 217 -18.09 28.71 9.31
C CYS A 217 -19.01 27.49 9.18
N PHE A 218 -20.23 27.55 9.73
CA PHE A 218 -21.07 26.36 9.94
C PHE A 218 -22.38 26.40 9.14
N ARG A 219 -22.99 27.57 8.96
CA ARG A 219 -24.24 27.71 8.19
C ARG A 219 -24.10 27.32 6.72
N ASN A 220 -25.18 26.84 6.11
CA ASN A 220 -25.19 26.36 4.74
C ASN A 220 -25.15 27.47 3.67
N ALA A 221 -25.74 28.64 3.93
CA ALA A 221 -25.91 29.70 2.95
C ALA A 221 -25.44 31.07 3.43
N THR A 222 -25.13 31.97 2.50
CA THR A 222 -24.68 33.35 2.80
C THR A 222 -25.81 34.25 3.33
N SER A 223 -27.07 33.86 3.17
CA SER A 223 -28.24 34.44 3.82
C SER A 223 -29.44 33.49 3.69
N ALA A 224 -30.54 33.79 4.40
CA ALA A 224 -31.80 33.04 4.35
C ALA A 224 -32.41 32.83 2.97
N THR A 225 -32.08 33.67 1.99
CA THR A 225 -32.60 33.59 0.60
C THR A 225 -31.53 33.25 -0.42
N ALA A 226 -30.29 32.99 0.01
CA ALA A 226 -29.18 32.68 -0.87
C ALA A 226 -29.21 31.22 -1.34
N PHE A 227 -28.39 30.91 -2.35
CA PHE A 227 -28.19 29.53 -2.79
C PHE A 227 -27.67 28.66 -1.62
N GLY A 228 -28.27 27.48 -1.45
CA GLY A 228 -28.02 26.58 -0.32
C GLY A 228 -28.95 26.76 0.88
N SER A 229 -29.80 27.80 0.88
CA SER A 229 -30.86 27.99 1.88
C SER A 229 -32.14 27.24 1.50
N ASN A 230 -33.06 27.08 2.45
CA ASN A 230 -34.44 26.65 2.18
C ASN A 230 -35.38 27.81 1.78
N GLY A 231 -34.83 29.02 1.59
CA GLY A 231 -35.55 30.25 1.26
C GLY A 231 -36.10 31.04 2.47
N ILE A 232 -36.01 30.48 3.67
CA ILE A 232 -36.46 31.10 4.93
C ILE A 232 -35.33 31.11 5.97
N ASP A 233 -34.43 30.14 5.91
CA ASP A 233 -33.29 29.94 6.80
C ASP A 233 -32.04 29.55 5.98
N GLY A 234 -30.92 30.22 6.27
CA GLY A 234 -29.62 29.97 5.66
C GLY A 234 -28.68 29.15 6.52
N ILE A 235 -29.04 28.80 7.76
CA ILE A 235 -28.35 27.81 8.58
C ILE A 235 -28.51 26.45 7.93
N GLY A 236 -29.74 26.02 7.69
CA GLY A 236 -30.06 24.70 7.15
C GLY A 236 -30.17 23.65 8.25
N THR A 237 -30.74 22.50 7.91
CA THR A 237 -30.92 21.39 8.88
C THR A 237 -29.66 20.52 8.89
N PRO A 238 -29.05 20.25 10.06
CA PRO A 238 -27.96 19.27 10.19
C PRO A 238 -28.31 17.93 9.55
N GLY A 239 -27.32 17.28 8.96
CA GLY A 239 -27.45 15.96 8.33
C GLY A 239 -26.57 15.83 7.09
N GLU A 240 -26.72 14.72 6.36
CA GLU A 240 -25.84 14.41 5.22
C GLU A 240 -25.78 15.50 4.13
N ASN A 241 -26.90 16.17 3.90
CA ASN A 241 -27.01 17.23 2.89
C ASN A 241 -26.56 18.60 3.40
N HIS A 242 -26.23 18.72 4.68
CA HIS A 242 -25.73 19.94 5.26
C HIS A 242 -24.22 20.05 5.02
N ARG A 243 -23.76 21.21 4.55
CA ARG A 243 -22.37 21.35 4.05
C ARG A 243 -21.27 21.16 5.10
N LYS A 244 -21.61 21.24 6.39
CA LYS A 244 -20.63 21.28 7.48
C LYS A 244 -21.06 20.45 8.66
N ILE A 245 -22.17 20.83 9.27
CA ILE A 245 -22.73 20.13 10.43
C ILE A 245 -23.45 18.85 10.01
N LEU A 246 -22.95 17.69 10.41
CA LEU A 246 -23.62 16.40 10.22
C LEU A 246 -24.64 16.15 11.34
N ALA A 247 -24.21 16.33 12.60
CA ALA A 247 -25.06 16.17 13.78
C ALA A 247 -24.69 17.18 14.86
N VAL A 248 -25.67 17.55 15.68
CA VAL A 248 -25.50 18.43 16.84
C VAL A 248 -26.32 17.90 17.98
N ASN A 249 -25.66 17.58 19.09
CA ASN A 249 -26.33 17.30 20.34
C ASN A 249 -26.39 18.58 21.19
N HIS A 250 -27.58 19.17 21.25
CA HIS A 250 -27.91 20.34 22.06
C HIS A 250 -29.00 19.96 23.08
N SER A 251 -28.92 18.75 23.65
CA SER A 251 -29.91 18.28 24.61
C SER A 251 -29.87 19.03 25.94
N ILE A 252 -28.74 19.67 26.25
CA ILE A 252 -28.53 20.48 27.46
C ILE A 252 -29.16 21.87 27.32
N ASP A 253 -28.88 22.60 26.22
CA ASP A 253 -29.43 23.93 25.97
C ASP A 253 -29.57 24.28 24.46
N SER A 254 -29.73 25.55 24.12
CA SER A 254 -29.95 26.01 22.73
C SER A 254 -28.68 26.28 21.90
N GLY A 255 -27.49 25.90 22.37
CA GLY A 255 -26.19 26.11 21.71
C GLY A 255 -25.29 27.07 22.50
N ASP A 256 -24.40 27.81 21.81
CA ASP A 256 -23.42 28.68 22.47
C ASP A 256 -24.07 29.91 23.15
N THR A 257 -24.49 29.72 24.40
CA THR A 257 -25.46 30.60 25.08
C THR A 257 -24.76 31.65 25.96
N ASN A 258 -25.10 32.93 25.75
CA ASN A 258 -24.53 34.03 26.52
C ASN A 258 -24.91 33.93 28.01
N GLY A 259 -23.89 33.91 28.88
CA GLY A 259 -24.03 33.82 30.33
C GLY A 259 -23.70 32.44 30.89
N HIS A 260 -23.47 31.43 30.05
CA HIS A 260 -22.93 30.13 30.46
C HIS A 260 -21.40 30.22 30.66
N SER A 261 -20.84 29.27 31.40
CA SER A 261 -19.38 29.19 31.56
C SER A 261 -18.71 29.02 30.21
N ASP A 262 -17.57 29.69 30.03
CA ASP A 262 -16.78 29.59 28.80
C ASP A 262 -17.58 29.91 27.51
N TYR A 263 -18.62 30.74 27.61
CA TYR A 263 -19.35 31.26 26.45
C TYR A 263 -18.39 31.68 25.32
N ARG A 264 -18.72 31.25 24.10
CA ARG A 264 -17.95 31.34 22.87
C ARG A 264 -16.88 30.26 22.68
N HIS A 265 -16.44 29.54 23.72
CA HIS A 265 -15.30 28.62 23.67
C HIS A 265 -15.48 27.55 22.59
N GLY A 266 -16.58 26.80 22.62
CA GLY A 266 -16.88 25.73 21.68
C GLY A 266 -16.96 26.18 20.22
N THR A 267 -17.56 27.33 19.94
CA THR A 267 -17.57 27.91 18.58
C THR A 267 -16.16 28.16 18.03
N HIS A 268 -15.22 28.58 18.88
CA HIS A 268 -13.82 28.81 18.45
C HIS A 268 -13.05 27.51 18.24
N VAL A 269 -13.27 26.52 19.11
CA VAL A 269 -12.70 25.16 18.97
C VAL A 269 -13.20 24.52 17.68
N ALA A 270 -14.52 24.49 17.46
CA ALA A 270 -15.13 23.99 16.23
C ALA A 270 -14.64 24.73 14.98
N GLY A 271 -14.43 26.04 15.09
CA GLY A 271 -13.93 26.83 13.98
C GLY A 271 -12.47 26.53 13.65
N THR A 272 -11.65 26.24 14.67
CA THR A 272 -10.24 25.88 14.49
C THR A 272 -10.12 24.49 13.86
N LEU A 273 -11.06 23.61 14.19
CA LEU A 273 -11.13 22.23 13.72
C LEU A 273 -11.62 22.10 12.27
N ALA A 274 -12.73 22.77 11.93
CA ALA A 274 -13.45 22.49 10.68
C ALA A 274 -14.04 23.72 9.97
N CYS A 275 -13.68 24.96 10.32
CA CYS A 275 -14.25 26.13 9.63
C CYS A 275 -13.91 26.16 8.14
N TYR A 276 -14.95 26.26 7.31
CA TYR A 276 -14.84 26.78 5.95
C TYR A 276 -15.83 27.91 5.79
N ASN A 277 -15.32 29.12 5.58
CA ASN A 277 -16.14 30.29 5.39
C ASN A 277 -17.12 30.11 4.21
N VAL A 278 -18.41 30.22 4.47
CA VAL A 278 -19.48 30.01 3.47
C VAL A 278 -19.35 30.95 2.27
N PHE A 279 -18.83 32.17 2.45
CA PHE A 279 -18.63 33.11 1.34
C PHE A 279 -17.53 32.62 0.39
N ASP A 280 -16.43 32.11 0.94
CA ASP A 280 -15.33 31.55 0.14
C ASP A 280 -15.80 30.29 -0.60
N MET A 281 -16.42 29.35 0.12
CA MET A 281 -16.97 28.12 -0.47
C MET A 281 -17.97 28.41 -1.60
N ARG A 282 -18.93 29.32 -1.39
CA ARG A 282 -19.95 29.65 -2.40
C ARG A 282 -19.40 30.42 -3.59
N SER A 283 -18.26 31.07 -3.44
CA SER A 283 -17.57 31.75 -4.55
C SER A 283 -16.54 30.85 -5.26
N GLY A 284 -16.30 29.64 -4.75
CA GLY A 284 -15.25 28.76 -5.25
C GLY A 284 -13.84 29.33 -5.04
N SER A 285 -13.65 30.18 -4.02
CA SER A 285 -12.35 30.78 -3.72
C SER A 285 -11.57 29.99 -2.67
N GLN A 286 -10.25 30.17 -2.68
CA GLN A 286 -9.36 29.65 -1.66
C GLN A 286 -9.85 30.02 -0.25
N PRO A 287 -9.82 29.09 0.72
CA PRO A 287 -10.13 29.39 2.11
C PRO A 287 -9.28 30.53 2.63
N LYS A 288 -9.92 31.55 3.21
CA LYS A 288 -9.22 32.70 3.79
C LYS A 288 -9.04 32.55 5.29
N ASN A 289 -8.45 33.58 5.88
CA ASN A 289 -8.23 33.71 7.31
C ASN A 289 -9.49 33.34 8.14
N GLY A 290 -9.26 32.51 9.17
CA GLY A 290 -10.28 31.93 10.04
C GLY A 290 -10.67 30.51 9.65
N SER A 291 -10.30 30.05 8.44
CA SER A 291 -10.53 28.66 8.01
C SER A 291 -9.61 27.68 8.76
N ALA A 292 -10.11 26.47 8.96
CA ALA A 292 -9.37 25.38 9.57
C ALA A 292 -8.41 24.71 8.58
N LEU A 293 -7.44 23.93 9.09
CA LEU A 293 -6.61 23.06 8.26
C LEU A 293 -7.47 22.05 7.50
N ALA A 294 -8.40 21.39 8.20
CA ALA A 294 -9.34 20.42 7.67
C ALA A 294 -10.68 21.08 7.30
N TYR A 295 -10.64 22.11 6.45
CA TYR A 295 -11.81 22.94 6.15
C TYR A 295 -12.93 22.19 5.41
N GLU A 296 -12.71 21.05 4.74
CA GLU A 296 -13.80 20.30 4.06
C GLU A 296 -14.47 19.24 4.94
N SER A 297 -13.88 18.91 6.09
CA SER A 297 -14.44 17.92 7.03
C SER A 297 -15.85 18.24 7.51
N LYS A 298 -16.68 17.21 7.73
CA LYS A 298 -17.98 17.38 8.40
C LYS A 298 -17.83 17.30 9.92
N LEU A 299 -18.68 18.02 10.64
CA LEU A 299 -18.63 18.18 12.09
C LEU A 299 -19.83 17.50 12.77
N VAL A 300 -19.52 16.66 13.76
CA VAL A 300 -20.45 16.25 14.83
C VAL A 300 -20.11 17.07 16.07
N PHE A 301 -21.05 17.85 16.60
CA PHE A 301 -20.80 18.71 17.74
C PHE A 301 -21.69 18.38 18.92
N GLN A 302 -21.09 18.31 20.11
CA GLN A 302 -21.78 17.96 21.36
C GLN A 302 -21.65 19.12 22.35
N ASP A 303 -22.79 19.69 22.73
CA ASP A 303 -22.83 20.69 23.78
C ASP A 303 -22.83 20.02 25.16
N ILE A 304 -21.83 20.33 25.95
CA ILE A 304 -21.60 19.74 27.28
C ILE A 304 -21.58 20.79 28.39
N VAL A 305 -22.03 22.01 28.13
CA VAL A 305 -22.07 23.09 29.12
C VAL A 305 -23.51 23.57 29.33
N SER A 306 -23.85 23.84 30.58
CA SER A 306 -25.15 24.39 30.96
C SER A 306 -24.98 25.72 31.72
N ALA A 307 -26.11 26.33 32.11
CA ALA A 307 -26.11 27.47 33.02
C ALA A 307 -25.43 27.19 34.37
N ASP A 308 -25.34 25.93 34.78
CA ASP A 308 -24.71 25.50 36.03
C ASP A 308 -23.22 25.15 35.88
N GLY A 309 -22.67 25.22 34.65
CA GLY A 309 -21.26 24.93 34.35
C GLY A 309 -21.07 23.74 33.39
N TRP A 310 -19.87 23.17 33.38
CA TRP A 310 -19.53 21.96 32.62
C TRP A 310 -20.31 20.74 33.15
N VAL A 311 -21.04 20.07 32.26
CA VAL A 311 -21.83 18.86 32.54
C VAL A 311 -21.54 17.81 31.45
N PRO A 312 -20.27 17.35 31.33
CA PRO A 312 -19.96 16.27 30.39
C PRO A 312 -20.80 15.04 30.73
N PRO A 313 -21.47 14.43 29.74
CA PRO A 313 -22.12 13.14 29.94
C PRO A 313 -21.05 12.03 30.07
N ASP A 314 -21.51 10.80 30.29
CA ASP A 314 -20.62 9.64 30.30
C ASP A 314 -19.85 9.54 28.97
N VAL A 315 -18.57 9.16 29.07
CA VAL A 315 -17.61 9.22 27.96
C VAL A 315 -18.04 8.34 26.79
N ASP A 316 -18.59 7.17 27.10
CA ASP A 316 -19.05 6.21 26.10
C ASP A 316 -20.25 6.76 25.30
N SER A 317 -21.10 7.58 25.92
CA SER A 317 -22.23 8.25 25.27
C SER A 317 -21.77 9.33 24.29
N LEU A 318 -20.69 10.06 24.62
CA LEU A 318 -20.07 11.01 23.67
C LEU A 318 -19.51 10.28 22.46
N PHE A 319 -18.75 9.22 22.70
CA PHE A 319 -17.99 8.57 21.64
C PHE A 319 -18.81 7.61 20.79
N VAL A 320 -19.86 6.99 21.34
CA VAL A 320 -20.80 6.20 20.52
C VAL A 320 -21.53 7.09 19.53
N GLU A 321 -21.97 8.29 19.93
CA GLU A 321 -22.63 9.22 19.02
C GLU A 321 -21.68 9.67 17.90
N ALA A 322 -20.42 9.99 18.25
CA ALA A 322 -19.39 10.32 17.28
C ALA A 322 -19.13 9.17 16.29
N GLY A 323 -18.88 7.96 16.80
CA GLY A 323 -18.59 6.77 15.99
C GLY A 323 -19.77 6.31 15.13
N MET A 324 -21.01 6.44 15.61
CA MET A 324 -22.23 6.17 14.82
C MET A 324 -22.39 7.11 13.64
N ASN A 325 -21.89 8.33 13.74
CA ASN A 325 -21.84 9.29 12.65
C ASN A 325 -20.56 9.17 11.81
N GLY A 326 -19.73 8.15 12.03
CA GLY A 326 -18.52 7.87 11.25
C GLY A 326 -17.28 8.65 11.68
N ALA A 327 -17.30 9.36 12.82
CA ALA A 327 -16.13 10.07 13.30
C ALA A 327 -15.14 9.11 13.99
N VAL A 328 -13.91 9.06 13.47
CA VAL A 328 -12.76 8.40 14.12
C VAL A 328 -12.08 9.35 15.11
N ILE A 329 -11.99 10.63 14.74
CA ILE A 329 -11.28 11.66 15.50
C ILE A 329 -12.26 12.46 16.35
N HIS A 330 -11.95 12.58 17.65
CA HIS A 330 -12.71 13.39 18.61
C HIS A 330 -11.79 14.42 19.27
N SER A 331 -12.18 15.70 19.26
CA SER A 331 -11.39 16.81 19.80
C SER A 331 -12.03 17.39 21.06
N ASN A 332 -11.38 17.20 22.21
CA ASN A 332 -11.81 17.65 23.52
C ASN A 332 -10.88 18.72 24.10
N SER A 333 -11.40 19.93 24.25
CA SER A 333 -10.64 21.08 24.74
C SER A 333 -10.97 21.46 26.20
N TRP A 334 -11.34 20.46 26.99
CA TRP A 334 -11.81 20.55 28.37
C TRP A 334 -11.20 19.43 29.23
N GLY A 335 -11.24 19.60 30.55
CA GLY A 335 -10.69 18.67 31.53
C GLY A 335 -10.81 19.19 32.97
N ASP A 336 -10.43 18.36 33.94
CA ASP A 336 -10.48 18.73 35.37
C ASP A 336 -9.12 19.22 35.88
N ALA A 337 -9.15 20.09 36.90
CA ALA A 337 -7.94 20.58 37.56
C ALA A 337 -7.32 19.54 38.53
N THR A 338 -7.07 18.33 38.03
CA THR A 338 -6.41 17.23 38.75
C THR A 338 -5.38 16.53 37.86
N THR A 339 -4.30 16.06 38.46
CA THR A 339 -3.22 15.27 37.80
C THR A 339 -3.44 13.76 37.94
N GLU A 340 -4.33 13.37 38.86
CA GLU A 340 -4.68 11.99 39.17
C GLU A 340 -5.39 11.31 37.99
N TYR A 341 -5.15 10.00 37.82
CA TYR A 341 -5.90 9.18 36.89
C TYR A 341 -7.29 8.87 37.46
N THR A 342 -8.35 9.24 36.75
CA THR A 342 -9.74 9.11 37.26
C THR A 342 -10.53 8.03 36.53
N ALA A 343 -11.72 7.71 37.04
CA ALA A 343 -12.65 6.80 36.35
C ALA A 343 -13.03 7.33 34.95
N ARG A 344 -13.14 8.65 34.77
CA ARG A 344 -13.40 9.23 33.45
C ARG A 344 -12.23 8.98 32.51
N THR A 345 -10.99 9.18 32.95
CA THR A 345 -9.79 8.81 32.18
C THR A 345 -9.80 7.32 31.83
N ALA A 346 -10.21 6.46 32.77
CA ALA A 346 -10.36 5.03 32.54
C ALA A 346 -11.36 4.73 31.41
N ASP A 347 -12.47 5.46 31.34
CA ASP A 347 -13.47 5.27 30.28
C ASP A 347 -12.94 5.71 28.89
N PHE A 348 -12.10 6.75 28.81
CA PHE A 348 -11.41 7.11 27.55
C PHE A 348 -10.51 5.97 27.08
N ASP A 349 -9.72 5.41 27.99
CA ASP A 349 -8.81 4.30 27.68
C ASP A 349 -9.57 3.03 27.32
N ALA A 350 -10.62 2.69 28.08
CA ALA A 350 -11.49 1.56 27.83
C ALA A 350 -12.17 1.66 26.47
N TRP A 351 -12.72 2.83 26.13
CA TRP A 351 -13.38 3.05 24.86
C TRP A 351 -12.41 2.90 23.68
N ALA A 352 -11.22 3.50 23.73
CA ALA A 352 -10.24 3.40 22.66
C ALA A 352 -9.76 1.96 22.42
N LEU A 353 -9.75 1.13 23.46
CA LEU A 353 -9.40 -0.29 23.36
C LEU A 353 -10.54 -1.14 22.80
N GLU A 354 -11.78 -0.89 23.20
CA GLU A 354 -12.97 -1.63 22.73
C GLU A 354 -13.49 -1.17 21.36
N MET A 355 -13.19 0.08 20.99
CA MET A 355 -13.49 0.71 19.70
C MET A 355 -12.19 1.24 19.07
N PRO A 356 -11.40 0.37 18.41
CA PRO A 356 -10.05 0.71 17.92
C PRO A 356 -9.99 1.87 16.92
N TRP A 357 -11.10 2.17 16.22
CA TRP A 357 -11.23 3.34 15.34
C TRP A 357 -11.76 4.58 16.07
N SER A 358 -11.31 4.81 17.31
CA SER A 358 -11.60 6.01 18.08
C SER A 358 -10.30 6.60 18.62
N LEU A 359 -9.98 7.83 18.20
CA LEU A 359 -8.82 8.57 18.65
C LEU A 359 -9.25 9.91 19.22
N THR A 360 -8.92 10.14 20.50
CA THR A 360 -9.32 11.37 21.18
C THR A 360 -8.13 12.29 21.42
N PHE A 361 -8.26 13.55 21.01
CA PHE A 361 -7.32 14.63 21.25
C PHE A 361 -7.78 15.41 22.47
N VAL A 362 -6.89 15.59 23.45
CA VAL A 362 -7.24 16.24 24.72
C VAL A 362 -6.27 17.38 25.03
N ALA A 363 -6.81 18.51 25.46
CA ALA A 363 -6.02 19.64 25.94
C ALA A 363 -5.43 19.33 27.35
N PRO A 364 -4.09 19.29 27.52
CA PRO A 364 -3.45 18.94 28.79
C PRO A 364 -3.50 20.01 29.87
N GLY A 365 -3.98 21.22 29.55
CA GLY A 365 -4.13 22.34 30.48
C GLY A 365 -3.11 23.47 30.27
N ASN A 366 -3.36 24.60 30.92
CA ASN A 366 -2.63 25.86 30.71
C ASN A 366 -1.89 26.36 31.97
N ASN A 367 -1.35 25.45 32.79
CA ASN A 367 -0.76 25.78 34.09
C ASN A 367 0.77 25.88 34.11
N GLY A 368 1.46 25.55 33.00
CA GLY A 368 2.93 25.49 32.93
C GLY A 368 3.56 24.42 33.84
N ALA A 369 2.76 23.47 34.29
CA ALA A 369 3.09 22.43 35.25
C ALA A 369 2.59 21.07 34.73
N GLN A 370 2.36 20.10 35.62
CA GLN A 370 1.95 18.77 35.23
C GLN A 370 0.60 18.77 34.49
N LEU A 371 0.50 17.94 33.44
CA LEU A 371 -0.71 17.78 32.65
C LEU A 371 -1.91 17.29 33.47
N LEU A 372 -3.08 17.72 33.03
CA LEU A 372 -4.35 17.54 33.73
C LEU A 372 -5.21 16.45 33.09
N GLU A 373 -6.12 15.91 33.90
CA GLU A 373 -7.17 14.97 33.49
C GLU A 373 -8.12 15.57 32.44
N PRO A 374 -8.60 14.80 31.44
CA PRO A 374 -8.28 13.40 31.13
C PRO A 374 -7.09 13.24 30.17
N ALA A 375 -6.28 14.28 29.94
CA ALA A 375 -5.13 14.20 29.03
C ALA A 375 -4.02 13.26 29.54
N ASN A 376 -4.08 12.87 30.81
CA ASN A 376 -3.22 11.86 31.44
C ASN A 376 -3.62 10.40 31.13
N GLY A 377 -4.57 10.18 30.21
CA GLY A 377 -4.94 8.85 29.71
C GLY A 377 -3.84 8.17 28.89
N ARG A 378 -3.92 6.85 28.74
CA ARG A 378 -2.94 6.02 28.03
C ARG A 378 -3.17 6.00 26.51
N ASN A 379 -4.42 6.16 26.08
CA ASN A 379 -4.85 6.04 24.69
C ASN A 379 -5.13 7.38 23.99
N VAL A 380 -5.12 8.48 24.75
CA VAL A 380 -5.41 9.82 24.23
C VAL A 380 -4.18 10.48 23.61
N VAL A 381 -4.41 11.44 22.72
CA VAL A 381 -3.37 12.33 22.19
C VAL A 381 -3.43 13.64 22.96
N ALA A 382 -2.58 13.79 23.97
CA ALA A 382 -2.45 15.02 24.73
C ALA A 382 -1.64 16.06 23.94
N VAL A 383 -2.25 17.20 23.59
CA VAL A 383 -1.65 18.19 22.68
C VAL A 383 -1.16 19.41 23.44
N GLY A 384 0.16 19.54 23.60
CA GLY A 384 0.76 20.76 24.12
C GLY A 384 0.64 21.93 23.13
N ALA A 385 0.77 23.15 23.64
CA ALA A 385 0.70 24.36 22.83
C ALA A 385 2.10 24.88 22.51
N SER A 386 2.38 25.14 21.23
CA SER A 386 3.59 25.83 20.78
C SER A 386 3.30 27.28 20.36
N MET A 387 4.38 28.05 20.20
CA MET A 387 4.34 29.37 19.59
C MET A 387 3.94 29.28 18.11
N LYS A 388 3.12 30.22 17.63
CA LYS A 388 2.78 30.33 16.20
C LYS A 388 3.91 30.99 15.39
N SER A 389 5.00 30.25 15.19
CA SER A 389 6.24 30.71 14.53
C SER A 389 6.96 29.56 13.81
N GLN A 390 7.85 29.89 12.86
CA GLN A 390 8.81 28.95 12.28
C GLN A 390 9.92 28.57 13.28
N SER A 391 10.24 29.47 14.21
CA SER A 391 11.11 29.15 15.33
C SER A 391 10.29 28.37 16.35
N LEU A 392 10.45 27.04 16.32
CA LEU A 392 9.71 26.11 17.17
C LEU A 392 10.07 26.36 18.64
N ALA A 393 9.07 26.68 19.44
CA ALA A 393 9.21 26.86 20.89
C ALA A 393 7.89 26.50 21.58
N VAL A 394 7.98 25.91 22.77
CA VAL A 394 6.80 25.60 23.59
C VAL A 394 6.20 26.90 24.12
N TRP A 395 4.87 26.99 24.19
CA TRP A 395 4.22 28.07 24.91
C TRP A 395 4.43 27.87 26.42
N PRO A 396 5.01 28.82 27.17
CA PRO A 396 5.42 28.60 28.56
C PRO A 396 4.30 28.18 29.53
N SER A 397 3.04 28.47 29.20
CA SER A 397 1.89 28.06 30.00
C SER A 397 1.32 26.69 29.61
N SER A 398 1.81 26.06 28.55
CA SER A 398 1.42 24.68 28.22
C SER A 398 1.81 23.75 29.35
N SER A 399 0.89 22.86 29.75
CA SER A 399 1.24 21.81 30.69
C SER A 399 2.25 20.83 30.06
N ILE A 400 3.00 20.16 30.92
CA ILE A 400 4.09 19.23 30.59
C ILE A 400 3.90 17.92 31.37
N GLY A 401 4.61 16.87 30.96
CA GLY A 401 4.69 15.62 31.71
C GLY A 401 5.72 15.61 32.83
N PRO A 402 5.99 14.42 33.42
CA PRO A 402 5.31 13.14 33.17
C PRO A 402 3.93 13.07 33.84
N THR A 403 3.13 12.06 33.51
CA THR A 403 1.93 11.70 34.29
C THR A 403 2.33 11.13 35.66
N GLU A 404 1.38 11.05 36.60
CA GLU A 404 1.61 10.35 37.88
C GLU A 404 1.90 8.85 37.69
N ALA A 405 1.40 8.25 36.61
CA ALA A 405 1.69 6.88 36.20
C ALA A 405 3.08 6.70 35.56
N GLY A 406 3.85 7.78 35.42
CA GLY A 406 5.22 7.77 34.91
C GLY A 406 5.36 7.70 33.39
N THR A 407 4.27 7.94 32.65
CA THR A 407 4.33 8.13 31.18
C THR A 407 4.74 9.55 30.83
N ASN A 408 5.20 9.79 29.60
CA ASN A 408 5.59 11.10 29.10
C ASN A 408 4.44 12.11 29.15
N GLY A 409 3.20 11.65 29.01
CA GLY A 409 1.99 12.48 29.09
C GLY A 409 1.73 13.27 27.82
N ILE A 410 2.58 14.24 27.49
CA ILE A 410 2.44 15.04 26.26
C ILE A 410 2.78 14.18 25.04
N PHE A 411 1.85 14.09 24.09
CA PHE A 411 2.05 13.33 22.87
C PHE A 411 2.78 14.18 21.82
N ALA A 412 2.27 15.35 21.47
CA ALA A 412 2.86 16.24 20.48
C ALA A 412 2.46 17.71 20.74
N LEU A 413 3.07 18.63 19.99
CA LEU A 413 2.76 20.06 20.02
C LEU A 413 2.04 20.50 18.75
N ALA A 414 1.17 21.49 18.89
CA ALA A 414 0.62 22.26 17.78
C ALA A 414 0.52 23.75 18.14
N PRO A 415 0.49 24.67 17.15
CA PRO A 415 0.39 26.10 17.43
C PRO A 415 -0.86 26.43 18.25
N GLY A 416 -0.65 26.97 19.46
CA GLY A 416 -1.73 27.27 20.40
C GLY A 416 -1.83 28.75 20.77
N THR A 417 -0.96 29.62 20.25
CA THR A 417 -0.91 31.04 20.62
C THR A 417 -1.51 31.94 19.55
N THR A 418 -2.40 32.86 19.97
CA THR A 418 -3.03 33.87 19.10
C THR A 418 -3.75 33.27 17.88
N ILE A 419 -4.48 32.18 18.11
CA ILE A 419 -5.29 31.47 17.10
C ILE A 419 -6.58 32.25 16.85
N GLN A 420 -6.84 32.60 15.59
CA GLN A 420 -8.00 33.39 15.18
C GLN A 420 -9.09 32.51 14.58
N SER A 421 -10.14 32.24 15.33
CA SER A 421 -11.24 31.36 14.90
C SER A 421 -12.60 32.01 15.18
N ALA A 422 -13.67 31.33 14.78
CA ALA A 422 -15.05 31.78 14.86
C ALA A 422 -15.41 32.35 16.24
N ARG A 423 -16.17 33.44 16.23
CA ARG A 423 -16.62 34.13 17.44
C ARG A 423 -18.13 34.11 17.49
N ALA A 424 -18.67 33.32 18.43
CA ALA A 424 -20.10 33.36 18.70
C ALA A 424 -20.55 34.76 19.15
N ASP A 425 -21.72 35.20 18.67
CA ASP A 425 -22.34 36.46 19.10
C ASP A 425 -23.59 36.28 19.98
N GLY A 426 -24.06 35.02 20.09
CA GLY A 426 -25.19 34.63 20.92
C GLY A 426 -26.55 35.08 20.35
N ILE A 427 -26.60 35.40 19.06
CA ILE A 427 -27.80 35.82 18.34
C ILE A 427 -28.06 34.83 17.21
N PRO A 428 -29.05 33.91 17.34
CA PRO A 428 -29.23 32.77 16.43
C PRO A 428 -29.53 33.06 14.95
N ASP A 429 -29.75 34.32 14.58
CA ASP A 429 -30.09 34.76 13.21
C ASP A 429 -29.31 36.03 12.82
N SER A 430 -28.14 36.26 13.41
CA SER A 430 -27.26 37.37 13.08
C SER A 430 -26.52 37.16 11.75
N TYR A 431 -26.35 35.90 11.35
CA TYR A 431 -25.52 35.46 10.22
C TYR A 431 -24.08 35.98 10.32
N ASN A 432 -23.56 36.05 11.55
CA ASN A 432 -22.27 36.64 11.85
C ASN A 432 -21.09 35.87 11.21
N ASP A 433 -19.97 36.55 11.05
CA ASP A 433 -18.73 36.04 10.45
C ASP A 433 -17.49 36.54 11.21
N ALA A 434 -17.68 36.95 12.46
CA ALA A 434 -16.65 37.58 13.25
C ALA A 434 -15.62 36.55 13.73
N LEU A 435 -14.34 36.95 13.76
CA LEU A 435 -13.28 36.13 14.34
C LEU A 435 -12.88 36.68 15.72
N ARG A 436 -12.33 35.80 16.56
CA ARG A 436 -11.64 36.19 17.80
C ARG A 436 -10.29 35.47 17.92
N SER A 437 -9.34 36.15 18.54
CA SER A 437 -8.06 35.57 18.92
C SER A 437 -8.15 34.90 20.29
N SER A 438 -7.61 33.70 20.45
CA SER A 438 -7.47 32.99 21.72
C SER A 438 -6.14 32.24 21.78
N SER A 439 -5.64 32.00 23.00
CA SER A 439 -4.41 31.26 23.23
C SER A 439 -4.65 30.20 24.29
N GLY A 440 -4.13 29.00 24.09
CA GLY A 440 -4.35 27.87 25.00
C GLY A 440 -4.05 26.53 24.35
N THR A 441 -3.88 25.49 25.16
CA THR A 441 -3.90 24.11 24.68
C THR A 441 -5.25 23.74 24.06
N SER A 442 -6.33 24.41 24.49
CA SER A 442 -7.66 24.34 23.87
C SER A 442 -7.70 24.82 22.41
N MET A 443 -6.68 25.57 21.95
CA MET A 443 -6.55 26.00 20.56
C MET A 443 -5.57 25.12 19.77
N SER A 444 -4.53 24.58 20.42
CA SER A 444 -3.60 23.63 19.76
C SER A 444 -4.27 22.28 19.50
N THR A 445 -5.11 21.80 20.43
CA THR A 445 -5.81 20.51 20.34
C THR A 445 -6.65 20.35 19.05
N PRO A 446 -7.59 21.26 18.71
CA PRO A 446 -8.33 21.16 17.45
C PRO A 446 -7.42 21.36 16.22
N GLY A 447 -6.30 22.09 16.34
CA GLY A 447 -5.31 22.20 15.27
C GLY A 447 -4.61 20.87 14.97
N ALA A 448 -4.17 20.15 16.02
CA ALA A 448 -3.59 18.82 15.91
C ALA A 448 -4.59 17.78 15.40
N ALA A 449 -5.84 17.83 15.89
CA ALA A 449 -6.92 16.98 15.38
C ALA A 449 -7.18 17.24 13.88
N GLY A 450 -7.12 18.50 13.43
CA GLY A 450 -7.20 18.84 12.01
C GLY A 450 -6.04 18.28 11.17
N ALA A 451 -4.84 18.16 11.72
CA ALA A 451 -3.73 17.48 11.03
C ALA A 451 -3.97 15.97 10.93
N ALA A 452 -4.49 15.35 12.00
CA ALA A 452 -4.90 13.95 11.98
C ALA A 452 -6.01 13.66 10.97
N VAL A 453 -6.94 14.61 10.75
CA VAL A 453 -7.96 14.51 9.69
C VAL A 453 -7.32 14.44 8.30
N LEU A 454 -6.28 15.23 8.04
CA LEU A 454 -5.54 15.15 6.76
C LEU A 454 -4.77 13.83 6.64
N ILE A 455 -4.19 13.30 7.73
CA ILE A 455 -3.57 11.97 7.73
C ILE A 455 -4.61 10.89 7.43
N GLN A 456 -5.79 10.95 8.06
CA GLN A 456 -6.89 10.03 7.77
C GLN A 456 -7.29 10.10 6.29
N GLN A 457 -7.45 11.31 5.74
CA GLN A 457 -7.72 11.50 4.32
C GLN A 457 -6.63 10.89 3.45
N MET A 458 -5.34 11.11 3.76
CA MET A 458 -4.23 10.52 3.00
C MET A 458 -4.29 8.99 2.96
N ILE A 459 -4.82 8.33 3.98
CA ILE A 459 -4.98 6.87 4.01
C ILE A 459 -6.24 6.45 3.24
N GLU A 460 -7.37 7.12 3.47
CA GLU A 460 -8.64 6.81 2.80
C GLU A 460 -8.60 7.10 1.28
N ASP A 461 -7.83 8.10 0.85
CA ASP A 461 -7.58 8.45 -0.55
C ASP A 461 -6.39 7.67 -1.16
N GLY A 462 -5.71 6.81 -0.38
CA GLY A 462 -4.63 5.94 -0.88
C GLY A 462 -3.30 6.63 -1.18
N TRP A 463 -3.03 7.78 -0.58
CA TRP A 463 -1.72 8.44 -0.65
C TRP A 463 -0.68 7.64 0.13
N ILE A 464 -1.02 7.25 1.36
CA ILE A 464 -0.20 6.43 2.26
C ILE A 464 -0.83 5.03 2.32
N SER A 465 -0.03 4.00 2.06
CA SER A 465 -0.48 2.62 1.96
C SER A 465 0.62 1.66 2.43
N GLY A 466 0.24 0.40 2.68
CA GLY A 466 1.17 -0.70 2.76
C GLY A 466 1.48 -1.22 1.35
N SER A 467 1.27 -2.51 1.13
CA SER A 467 1.57 -3.21 -0.13
C SER A 467 0.42 -3.24 -1.14
N GLU A 468 -0.59 -2.38 -0.98
CA GLU A 468 -1.75 -2.35 -1.89
C GLU A 468 -1.36 -1.89 -3.29
N GLU A 469 -2.01 -2.47 -4.31
CA GLU A 469 -1.83 -2.05 -5.69
C GLU A 469 -2.24 -0.59 -5.89
N ARG A 470 -1.46 0.13 -6.71
CA ARG A 470 -1.66 1.56 -6.99
C ARG A 470 -2.11 1.79 -8.42
N ALA A 471 -3.05 2.71 -8.59
CA ALA A 471 -3.61 3.10 -9.86
C ALA A 471 -3.38 4.60 -10.16
N PRO A 472 -3.25 4.99 -11.43
CA PRO A 472 -3.02 6.38 -11.80
C PRO A 472 -4.31 7.22 -11.67
N VAL A 473 -4.25 8.27 -10.87
CA VAL A 473 -5.30 9.28 -10.69
C VAL A 473 -4.81 10.63 -11.23
N ALA A 474 -5.57 11.27 -12.10
CA ALA A 474 -5.18 12.54 -12.70
C ALA A 474 -5.13 13.64 -11.63
N VAL A 475 -3.98 14.32 -11.47
CA VAL A 475 -3.85 15.34 -10.40
C VAL A 475 -4.89 16.46 -10.53
N GLN A 476 -5.29 16.79 -11.77
CA GLN A 476 -6.31 17.80 -12.06
C GLN A 476 -7.68 17.50 -11.46
N SER A 477 -8.04 16.23 -11.21
CA SER A 477 -9.30 15.90 -10.55
C SER A 477 -9.26 16.09 -9.03
N LEU A 478 -8.07 16.13 -8.44
CA LEU A 478 -7.85 16.35 -7.01
C LEU A 478 -7.70 17.84 -6.68
N ARG A 479 -7.09 18.60 -7.60
CA ARG A 479 -6.85 20.03 -7.39
C ARG A 479 -8.15 20.83 -7.27
N PRO A 480 -8.29 21.71 -6.25
CA PRO A 480 -9.42 22.61 -6.16
C PRO A 480 -9.42 23.63 -7.32
N VAL A 481 -10.60 24.18 -7.62
CA VAL A 481 -10.82 25.09 -8.76
C VAL A 481 -9.97 26.37 -8.68
N TRP A 482 -9.61 26.78 -7.47
CA TRP A 482 -8.83 28.00 -7.21
C TRP A 482 -7.32 27.77 -7.21
N SER A 483 -6.86 26.54 -7.48
CA SER A 483 -5.43 26.19 -7.47
C SER A 483 -4.61 27.06 -8.42
N ASP A 484 -3.33 27.25 -8.10
CA ASP A 484 -2.42 28.03 -8.95
C ASP A 484 -2.31 27.40 -10.36
N VAL A 485 -2.56 28.23 -11.38
CA VAL A 485 -2.52 27.85 -12.80
C VAL A 485 -1.13 27.41 -13.30
N THR A 486 -0.09 27.67 -12.52
CA THR A 486 1.29 27.27 -12.80
C THR A 486 1.61 25.84 -12.36
N LEU A 487 0.78 25.23 -11.52
CA LEU A 487 0.97 23.87 -11.02
C LEU A 487 0.68 22.81 -12.09
N ASN A 488 1.19 21.59 -11.91
CA ASN A 488 0.99 20.53 -12.88
C ASN A 488 -0.50 20.12 -12.97
N THR A 489 -1.01 19.96 -14.19
CA THR A 489 -2.41 19.56 -14.45
C THR A 489 -2.54 18.35 -15.37
N THR A 490 -1.43 17.78 -15.86
CA THR A 490 -1.46 16.75 -16.91
C THR A 490 -1.00 15.38 -16.44
N ASN A 491 -0.21 15.31 -15.36
CA ASN A 491 0.36 14.07 -14.87
C ASN A 491 -0.51 13.44 -13.77
N HIS A 492 -0.18 12.20 -13.41
CA HIS A 492 -0.98 11.35 -12.52
C HIS A 492 -0.22 11.04 -11.23
N LEU A 493 -0.97 10.95 -10.14
CA LEU A 493 -0.53 10.33 -8.89
C LEU A 493 -0.86 8.85 -8.91
N GLN A 494 0.04 8.01 -8.41
CA GLN A 494 -0.21 6.58 -8.21
C GLN A 494 -0.75 6.37 -6.79
N LEU A 495 -2.07 6.21 -6.66
CA LEU A 495 -2.78 6.08 -5.38
C LEU A 495 -3.33 4.67 -5.21
N SER A 496 -3.34 4.15 -4.00
CA SER A 496 -3.90 2.82 -3.69
C SER A 496 -5.40 2.88 -3.41
N GLU A 497 -6.02 1.72 -3.20
CA GLU A 497 -7.28 1.66 -2.46
C GLU A 497 -7.02 2.01 -0.99
N GLY A 498 -7.83 2.91 -0.43
CA GLY A 498 -7.71 3.34 0.96
C GLY A 498 -8.63 2.61 1.92
N PHE A 499 -8.46 2.88 3.22
CA PHE A 499 -9.28 2.30 4.29
C PHE A 499 -9.36 3.26 5.48
N THR A 500 -10.40 3.12 6.33
CA THR A 500 -10.49 3.90 7.56
C THR A 500 -9.48 3.40 8.60
N PRO A 501 -8.50 4.22 9.01
CA PRO A 501 -7.43 3.82 9.91
C PRO A 501 -7.91 3.68 11.36
N SER A 502 -7.25 2.83 12.12
CA SER A 502 -7.42 2.78 13.58
C SER A 502 -6.77 3.97 14.26
N GLY A 503 -7.18 4.25 15.49
CA GLY A 503 -6.54 5.26 16.34
C GLY A 503 -5.06 4.94 16.62
N SER A 504 -4.68 3.66 16.59
CA SER A 504 -3.27 3.24 16.71
C SER A 504 -2.47 3.64 15.49
N LEU A 505 -2.99 3.40 14.28
CA LEU A 505 -2.30 3.80 13.04
C LEU A 505 -2.18 5.33 12.95
N LEU A 506 -3.24 6.06 13.29
CA LEU A 506 -3.19 7.52 13.37
C LEU A 506 -2.15 8.00 14.38
N ARG A 507 -2.02 7.37 15.56
CA ARG A 507 -0.95 7.69 16.53
C ARG A 507 0.45 7.43 15.97
N ALA A 508 0.67 6.29 15.32
CA ALA A 508 1.97 5.96 14.73
C ALA A 508 2.38 6.99 13.66
N LEU A 509 1.46 7.36 12.78
CA LEU A 509 1.69 8.37 11.74
C LEU A 509 1.79 9.78 12.29
N LEU A 510 1.02 10.14 13.33
CA LEU A 510 1.16 11.44 13.99
C LEU A 510 2.54 11.59 14.61
N ALA A 511 3.05 10.57 15.30
CA ALA A 511 4.40 10.56 15.87
C ALA A 511 5.52 10.58 14.82
N LEU A 512 5.23 10.11 13.61
CA LEU A 512 6.15 10.22 12.48
C LEU A 512 6.07 11.62 11.83
N SER A 513 4.89 12.23 11.83
CA SER A 513 4.61 13.55 11.27
C SER A 513 5.11 14.74 12.11
N THR A 514 6.08 14.56 13.01
CA THR A 514 6.53 15.64 13.90
C THR A 514 7.96 16.08 13.61
N THR A 515 8.17 17.38 13.54
CA THR A 515 9.50 17.98 13.58
C THR A 515 9.90 18.25 15.04
N GLN A 516 11.04 17.70 15.46
CA GLN A 516 11.58 17.93 16.80
C GLN A 516 11.97 19.39 17.02
N LEU A 517 11.83 19.87 18.25
CA LEU A 517 12.30 21.20 18.60
C LEU A 517 13.84 21.26 18.58
N PRO A 518 14.43 22.43 18.28
CA PRO A 518 15.87 22.66 18.45
C PRO A 518 16.31 22.32 19.87
N GLN A 519 17.52 21.75 20.01
CA GLN A 519 18.00 21.21 21.28
C GLN A 519 17.98 22.24 22.43
N ASP A 520 18.23 23.51 22.14
CA ASP A 520 18.19 24.63 23.08
C ASP A 520 16.78 24.99 23.54
N GLU A 521 15.75 24.68 22.75
CA GLU A 521 14.34 24.89 23.08
C GLU A 521 13.74 23.69 23.84
N ARG A 522 14.29 22.48 23.66
CA ARG A 522 13.85 21.26 24.37
C ARG A 522 14.17 21.38 25.86
N ASN A 523 13.19 21.82 26.66
CA ASN A 523 13.34 22.12 28.09
C ASN A 523 14.53 23.05 28.40
N GLY A 524 14.70 24.11 27.59
CA GLY A 524 15.80 25.06 27.76
C GLY A 524 17.18 24.42 27.68
N GLY A 525 17.37 23.43 26.79
CA GLY A 525 18.63 22.69 26.62
C GLY A 525 18.73 21.37 27.39
N ASN A 526 17.78 21.07 28.28
CA ASN A 526 17.84 19.91 29.18
C ASN A 526 16.91 18.76 28.78
N GLY A 527 16.27 18.82 27.61
CA GLY A 527 15.30 17.82 27.15
C GLY A 527 15.89 16.49 26.67
N GLY A 528 17.22 16.38 26.63
CA GLY A 528 17.92 15.20 26.12
C GLY A 528 17.80 15.04 24.60
N TYR A 529 18.32 13.94 24.08
CA TYR A 529 18.38 13.64 22.64
C TYR A 529 17.32 12.63 22.19
N ALA A 530 16.61 12.00 23.12
CA ALA A 530 15.57 11.03 22.80
C ALA A 530 14.52 11.66 21.87
N VAL A 531 14.00 10.84 20.95
CA VAL A 531 13.01 11.28 19.95
C VAL A 531 11.69 11.74 20.57
N GLN A 532 11.42 11.35 21.81
CA GLN A 532 10.28 11.76 22.60
C GLN A 532 10.74 12.18 24.01
N ASN A 533 10.14 13.22 24.59
CA ASN A 533 10.31 13.56 26.00
C ASN A 533 9.04 14.17 26.62
N ILE A 534 9.10 14.49 27.92
CA ILE A 534 7.97 14.97 28.72
C ILE A 534 7.52 16.41 28.41
N HIS A 535 8.33 17.20 27.70
CA HIS A 535 8.10 18.63 27.45
C HIS A 535 7.48 18.92 26.09
N ASP A 536 8.06 18.37 25.02
CA ASP A 536 7.60 18.57 23.64
C ASP A 536 6.96 17.32 23.03
N GLY A 537 6.85 16.22 23.78
CA GLY A 537 6.35 14.96 23.26
C GLY A 537 7.26 14.46 22.13
N TRP A 538 6.67 14.10 21.00
CA TRP A 538 7.37 13.76 19.74
C TRP A 538 7.92 14.98 18.99
N GLY A 539 7.46 16.19 19.33
CA GLY A 539 7.78 17.44 18.63
C GLY A 539 6.53 18.17 18.15
N GLN A 540 6.70 19.15 17.27
CA GLN A 540 5.58 19.86 16.66
C GLN A 540 5.11 19.13 15.40
N ILE A 541 3.80 18.96 15.25
CA ILE A 541 3.20 18.36 14.07
C ILE A 541 3.54 19.17 12.81
N ASN A 542 3.96 18.45 11.77
CA ASN A 542 4.37 18.90 10.46
C ASN A 542 4.14 17.78 9.41
N LEU A 543 3.07 17.88 8.62
CA LEU A 543 2.68 16.85 7.66
C LEU A 543 3.71 16.62 6.54
N SER A 544 4.63 17.57 6.30
CA SER A 544 5.68 17.39 5.29
C SER A 544 6.70 16.31 5.65
N GLU A 545 6.75 15.89 6.92
CA GLU A 545 7.57 14.75 7.36
C GLU A 545 7.01 13.42 6.82
N LEU A 546 5.71 13.35 6.48
CA LEU A 546 5.11 12.17 5.82
C LEU A 546 5.12 12.31 4.29
N VAL A 547 4.82 13.50 3.78
CA VAL A 547 4.75 13.77 2.33
C VAL A 547 5.35 15.15 2.06
N ASP A 548 6.55 15.20 1.48
CA ASP A 548 7.13 16.46 1.02
C ASP A 548 6.35 16.97 -0.20
N PHE A 549 5.40 17.86 0.05
CA PHE A 549 4.55 18.45 -0.99
C PHE A 549 5.33 19.26 -2.03
N GLU A 550 6.46 19.87 -1.66
CA GLU A 550 7.29 20.65 -2.58
C GLU A 550 8.07 19.71 -3.52
N ALA A 551 8.68 18.66 -2.97
CA ALA A 551 9.34 17.62 -3.77
C ALA A 551 8.34 16.89 -4.67
N LEU A 552 7.15 16.58 -4.17
CA LEU A 552 6.09 15.93 -4.93
C LEU A 552 5.64 16.78 -6.13
N GLU A 553 5.39 18.08 -5.93
CA GLU A 553 5.02 18.97 -7.03
C GLU A 553 6.14 19.06 -8.08
N ASN A 554 7.40 19.12 -7.65
CA ASN A 554 8.55 19.13 -8.56
C ASN A 554 8.69 17.82 -9.35
N ALA A 555 8.40 16.68 -8.73
CA ALA A 555 8.38 15.37 -9.38
C ALA A 555 7.21 15.26 -10.36
N LEU A 556 6.04 15.81 -10.01
CA LEU A 556 4.87 15.86 -10.89
C LEU A 556 5.15 16.66 -12.16
N HIS A 557 6.02 17.67 -12.14
CA HIS A 557 6.45 18.36 -13.37
C HIS A 557 7.31 17.48 -14.29
N GLN A 558 7.89 16.41 -13.77
CA GLN A 558 8.79 15.52 -14.51
C GLN A 558 8.06 14.28 -15.06
N GLY A 559 7.01 13.81 -14.38
CA GLY A 559 6.25 12.64 -14.80
C GLY A 559 5.12 12.27 -13.84
N ASN A 560 4.62 11.04 -13.98
CA ASN A 560 3.73 10.44 -12.97
C ASN A 560 4.53 10.11 -11.72
N VAL A 561 3.93 10.26 -10.55
CA VAL A 561 4.62 10.12 -9.26
C VAL A 561 3.78 9.30 -8.29
N SER A 562 4.41 8.50 -7.44
CA SER A 562 3.75 7.92 -6.28
C SER A 562 4.08 8.77 -5.05
N PRO A 563 3.09 9.31 -4.32
CA PRO A 563 3.35 9.98 -3.06
C PRO A 563 3.82 8.97 -2.00
N ALA A 564 4.55 9.47 -0.98
CA ALA A 564 5.00 8.66 0.16
C ALA A 564 5.69 7.34 -0.24
N SER A 565 6.53 7.37 -1.29
CA SER A 565 7.18 6.17 -1.86
C SER A 565 8.18 5.51 -0.91
N ASP A 566 8.58 6.23 0.13
CA ASP A 566 9.50 5.84 1.19
C ASP A 566 8.80 5.36 2.48
N LEU A 567 7.45 5.40 2.54
CA LEU A 567 6.65 5.14 3.73
C LEU A 567 5.68 3.96 3.51
N TRP A 568 5.82 2.93 4.33
CA TRP A 568 4.95 1.76 4.40
C TRP A 568 4.18 1.70 5.72
N ILE A 569 2.92 1.24 5.70
CA ILE A 569 2.08 1.14 6.91
C ILE A 569 1.45 -0.24 7.09
N HIS A 570 1.21 -0.60 8.35
CA HIS A 570 0.41 -1.75 8.78
C HIS A 570 -0.64 -1.34 9.83
N ASP A 571 -1.84 -1.89 9.74
CA ASP A 571 -2.87 -1.72 10.77
C ASP A 571 -3.65 -3.02 10.97
N SER A 572 -3.43 -3.64 12.12
CA SER A 572 -4.09 -4.91 12.48
C SER A 572 -5.62 -4.77 12.55
N TYR A 573 -6.11 -3.56 12.83
CA TYR A 573 -7.53 -3.26 12.93
C TYR A 573 -8.13 -2.79 11.61
N ARG A 574 -7.40 -2.76 10.49
CA ARG A 574 -8.01 -2.48 9.19
C ARG A 574 -9.08 -3.52 8.88
N LEU A 575 -10.33 -3.08 8.61
CA LEU A 575 -11.39 -3.97 8.14
C LEU A 575 -11.13 -4.44 6.72
N ASP A 576 -11.41 -5.71 6.44
CA ASP A 576 -11.40 -6.25 5.08
C ASP A 576 -12.55 -5.67 4.24
N GLU A 577 -13.73 -5.52 4.85
CA GLU A 577 -14.92 -4.96 4.22
C GLU A 577 -15.75 -4.14 5.23
N GLY A 578 -16.40 -3.07 4.74
CA GLY A 578 -17.33 -2.26 5.51
C GLY A 578 -16.69 -1.10 6.28
N LEU A 579 -17.53 -0.33 6.97
CA LEU A 579 -17.13 0.86 7.72
C LEU A 579 -17.13 0.60 9.24
N PRO A 580 -16.22 1.22 10.01
CA PRO A 580 -16.23 1.11 11.48
C PRO A 580 -17.55 1.52 12.14
N SER A 581 -18.28 2.49 11.56
CA SER A 581 -19.61 2.89 12.04
C SER A 581 -20.65 1.77 11.89
N ALA A 582 -20.61 1.02 10.79
CA ALA A 582 -21.49 -0.13 10.58
C ALA A 582 -21.14 -1.27 11.55
N TRP A 583 -19.85 -1.51 11.76
CA TRP A 583 -19.35 -2.48 12.74
C TRP A 583 -19.81 -2.12 14.16
N LEU A 584 -19.68 -0.85 14.56
CA LEU A 584 -20.11 -0.37 15.87
C LEU A 584 -21.63 -0.54 16.01
N SER A 585 -22.40 -0.22 14.97
CA SER A 585 -23.86 -0.25 15.00
C SER A 585 -24.39 -1.67 15.24
N GLN A 586 -23.73 -2.67 14.66
CA GLN A 586 -24.06 -4.09 14.86
C GLN A 586 -23.78 -4.59 16.28
N ARG A 587 -22.89 -3.90 17.01
CA ARG A 587 -22.49 -4.25 18.38
C ARG A 587 -23.15 -3.37 19.45
N GLN A 588 -24.08 -2.48 19.06
CA GLN A 588 -24.87 -1.70 20.02
C GLN A 588 -26.18 -2.41 20.40
N GLY A 589 -26.64 -2.18 21.64
CA GLY A 589 -27.72 -2.92 22.25
C GLY A 589 -28.56 -2.10 23.22
N ALA A 590 -29.06 -2.75 24.28
CA ALA A 590 -29.95 -2.14 25.27
C ALA A 590 -29.23 -1.61 26.52
N ASN A 591 -27.95 -1.94 26.71
CA ASN A 591 -27.13 -1.45 27.81
C ASN A 591 -26.37 -0.16 27.39
N GLU A 592 -25.55 0.36 28.29
CA GLU A 592 -24.59 1.44 27.99
C GLU A 592 -23.62 1.03 26.88
N ALA A 593 -23.06 2.01 26.17
CA ALA A 593 -22.41 1.77 24.88
C ALA A 593 -21.14 0.93 25.05
N LEU A 594 -20.34 1.23 26.08
CA LEU A 594 -19.15 0.45 26.42
C LEU A 594 -19.52 -0.96 26.93
N GLU A 595 -20.57 -1.07 27.75
CA GLU A 595 -21.05 -2.38 28.24
C GLU A 595 -21.53 -3.30 27.10
N ASN A 596 -22.16 -2.74 26.07
CA ASN A 596 -22.57 -3.50 24.89
C ASN A 596 -21.35 -4.12 24.18
N LEU A 597 -20.28 -3.35 23.98
CA LEU A 597 -19.04 -3.83 23.36
C LEU A 597 -18.39 -4.95 24.18
N LEU A 598 -18.28 -4.76 25.49
CA LEU A 598 -17.71 -5.75 26.43
C LEU A 598 -18.53 -7.04 26.50
N SER A 599 -19.85 -6.95 26.34
CA SER A 599 -20.73 -8.14 26.41
C SER A 599 -20.62 -9.07 25.21
N VAL A 600 -20.03 -8.59 24.10
CA VAL A 600 -19.84 -9.36 22.86
C VAL A 600 -18.36 -9.28 22.45
N PRO A 601 -17.45 -10.06 23.05
CA PRO A 601 -16.03 -10.00 22.73
C PRO A 601 -15.75 -10.23 21.23
N TRP A 602 -14.80 -9.48 20.67
CA TRP A 602 -14.39 -9.59 19.27
C TRP A 602 -13.01 -10.22 19.17
N ASN A 603 -12.83 -11.15 18.24
CA ASN A 603 -11.58 -11.89 18.01
C ASN A 603 -10.79 -11.39 16.79
N GLY A 604 -11.13 -10.20 16.28
CA GLY A 604 -10.49 -9.66 15.08
C GLY A 604 -11.10 -10.15 13.76
N THR A 605 -12.15 -10.98 13.78
CA THR A 605 -12.78 -11.45 12.52
C THR A 605 -13.23 -10.29 11.66
N GLY A 606 -12.86 -10.32 10.37
CA GLY A 606 -13.14 -9.27 9.39
C GLY A 606 -12.15 -8.11 9.40
N ALA A 607 -11.04 -8.23 10.15
CA ALA A 607 -9.91 -7.31 10.10
C ALA A 607 -8.61 -8.04 9.69
N LYS A 608 -7.64 -7.28 9.17
CA LYS A 608 -6.38 -7.81 8.63
C LYS A 608 -5.53 -8.58 9.64
N GLY A 609 -5.50 -8.16 10.90
CA GLY A 609 -4.58 -8.71 11.90
C GLY A 609 -3.11 -8.46 11.54
N PRO A 610 -2.14 -9.20 12.12
CA PRO A 610 -2.35 -10.22 13.14
C PRO A 610 -2.72 -9.62 14.50
N PHE A 611 -3.27 -10.46 15.38
CA PHE A 611 -3.50 -10.11 16.79
C PHE A 611 -2.63 -11.03 17.64
N LEU A 612 -1.60 -10.48 18.26
CA LEU A 612 -0.54 -11.25 18.91
C LEU A 612 -0.94 -11.67 20.34
N ALA A 613 -0.60 -12.89 20.71
CA ALA A 613 -0.59 -13.38 22.09
C ALA A 613 0.77 -13.19 22.76
N THR A 614 0.83 -13.44 24.07
CA THR A 614 2.12 -13.58 24.77
C THR A 614 3.01 -14.60 24.05
N ASP A 615 4.27 -14.22 23.85
CA ASP A 615 5.35 -14.95 23.17
C ASP A 615 5.19 -15.09 21.64
N GLU A 616 4.14 -14.51 21.04
CA GLU A 616 4.01 -14.45 19.58
C GLU A 616 4.83 -13.27 19.01
N VAL A 617 5.34 -13.47 17.80
CA VAL A 617 6.23 -12.54 17.10
C VAL A 617 5.71 -12.36 15.67
N TRP A 618 5.63 -11.12 15.23
CA TRP A 618 5.43 -10.76 13.83
C TRP A 618 6.72 -10.17 13.27
N THR A 619 7.06 -10.49 12.03
CA THR A 619 8.27 -10.01 11.36
C THR A 619 7.98 -9.75 9.89
N GLU A 620 8.48 -8.63 9.39
CA GLU A 620 8.40 -8.24 7.98
C GLU A 620 9.76 -7.69 7.52
N ARG A 621 10.17 -8.05 6.31
CA ARG A 621 11.45 -7.65 5.72
C ARG A 621 11.26 -6.47 4.77
N PHE A 622 12.16 -5.49 4.85
CA PHE A 622 12.19 -4.33 3.96
C PHE A 622 13.58 -4.12 3.33
N GLU A 623 13.58 -3.51 2.16
CA GLU A 623 14.76 -2.97 1.50
C GLU A 623 14.92 -1.48 1.90
N PRO A 624 16.04 -1.08 2.52
CA PRO A 624 16.32 0.34 2.78
C PRO A 624 16.39 1.15 1.49
N ASN A 625 15.84 2.37 1.48
CA ASN A 625 15.91 3.26 0.32
C ASN A 625 17.21 4.10 0.27
N GLY A 626 18.09 3.96 1.28
CA GLY A 626 19.32 4.73 1.45
C GLY A 626 19.16 6.04 2.24
N GLU A 627 17.96 6.35 2.72
CA GLU A 627 17.67 7.48 3.61
C GLU A 627 17.57 7.02 5.07
N ARG A 628 17.41 7.97 6.00
CA ARG A 628 17.19 7.67 7.42
C ARG A 628 15.94 6.79 7.62
N LEU A 629 16.09 5.70 8.37
CA LEU A 629 14.98 4.83 8.76
C LEU A 629 14.26 5.39 9.99
N ASN A 630 12.94 5.54 9.91
CA ASN A 630 12.08 5.86 11.05
C ASN A 630 10.94 4.86 11.15
N VAL A 631 10.88 4.13 12.27
CA VAL A 631 9.82 3.15 12.55
C VAL A 631 9.02 3.62 13.76
N ARG A 632 7.69 3.60 13.66
CA ARG A 632 6.75 3.91 14.74
C ARG A 632 5.78 2.75 14.94
N LEU A 633 5.74 2.20 16.14
CA LEU A 633 4.79 1.18 16.56
C LEU A 633 3.80 1.80 17.55
N ALA A 634 2.50 1.52 17.38
CA ALA A 634 1.48 1.94 18.34
C ALA A 634 0.43 0.84 18.59
N TRP A 635 -0.08 0.78 19.83
CA TRP A 635 -1.18 -0.09 20.23
C TRP A 635 -2.02 0.57 21.34
N PRO A 636 -3.29 0.17 21.54
CA PRO A 636 -4.09 0.66 22.66
C PRO A 636 -3.72 -0.08 23.97
N ALA A 637 -3.86 0.60 25.10
CA ALA A 637 -3.64 0.08 26.44
C ALA A 637 -4.96 -0.13 27.18
N ALA A 638 -5.01 -1.11 28.08
CA ALA A 638 -6.11 -1.24 29.03
C ALA A 638 -6.07 -0.11 30.09
N PRO A 639 -7.24 0.33 30.61
CA PRO A 639 -7.31 1.35 31.66
C PRO A 639 -6.73 0.88 33.00
N GLU A 640 -6.41 1.81 33.90
CA GLU A 640 -6.05 1.41 35.27
C GLU A 640 -7.21 0.70 35.99
N PRO A 641 -6.94 -0.33 36.81
CA PRO A 641 -5.62 -0.78 37.28
C PRO A 641 -4.98 -1.89 36.42
N HIS A 642 -5.45 -2.14 35.19
CA HIS A 642 -4.86 -3.14 34.31
C HIS A 642 -3.44 -2.73 33.91
N LEU A 643 -2.61 -3.75 33.65
CA LEU A 643 -1.25 -3.53 33.16
C LEU A 643 -1.30 -3.08 31.69
N VAL A 644 -0.27 -2.34 31.29
CA VAL A 644 -0.02 -2.06 29.87
C VAL A 644 0.66 -3.30 29.27
N ASP A 645 0.12 -3.80 28.16
CA ASP A 645 0.70 -4.93 27.44
C ASP A 645 2.07 -4.56 26.84
N ASP A 646 3.01 -5.50 26.89
CA ASP A 646 4.41 -5.33 26.53
C ASP A 646 4.65 -5.80 25.09
N LEU A 647 4.43 -4.89 24.15
CA LEU A 647 4.83 -5.05 22.75
C LEU A 647 6.18 -4.36 22.54
N GLN A 648 7.15 -5.13 22.05
CA GLN A 648 8.52 -4.68 21.80
C GLN A 648 8.76 -4.55 20.30
N LEU A 649 9.21 -3.38 19.87
CA LEU A 649 9.66 -3.11 18.50
C LEU A 649 11.17 -3.32 18.41
N ILE A 650 11.59 -4.18 17.47
CA ILE A 650 13.00 -4.48 17.16
C ILE A 650 13.21 -4.31 15.66
N VAL A 651 14.36 -3.76 15.28
CA VAL A 651 14.84 -3.73 13.88
C VAL A 651 16.14 -4.50 13.82
N ARG A 652 16.22 -5.51 12.96
CA ARG A 652 17.43 -6.31 12.74
C ARG A 652 18.03 -5.96 11.38
N LEU A 653 19.34 -5.74 11.34
CA LEU A 653 20.07 -5.35 10.14
C LEU A 653 20.83 -6.55 9.56
N SER A 654 21.05 -6.51 8.25
CA SER A 654 21.76 -7.58 7.52
C SER A 654 23.21 -7.80 7.96
N ASP A 655 23.82 -6.85 8.66
CA ASP A 655 25.20 -6.92 9.16
C ASP A 655 25.35 -7.66 10.51
N GLY A 656 24.23 -8.11 11.11
CA GLY A 656 24.22 -8.77 12.41
C GLY A 656 24.18 -7.80 13.60
N THR A 657 23.66 -6.59 13.39
CA THR A 657 23.30 -5.66 14.46
C THR A 657 21.78 -5.45 14.56
N ASP A 658 21.30 -5.17 15.77
CA ASP A 658 19.88 -4.97 16.09
C ASP A 658 19.68 -3.66 16.87
N ALA A 659 18.54 -3.00 16.66
CA ALA A 659 18.03 -1.91 17.47
C ALA A 659 16.74 -2.32 18.18
N VAL A 660 16.53 -1.81 19.39
CA VAL A 660 15.27 -1.96 20.14
C VAL A 660 14.72 -0.60 20.52
N ALA A 661 13.40 -0.44 20.42
CA ALA A 661 12.78 0.83 20.71
C ALA A 661 13.03 1.30 22.15
N GLY A 662 13.22 2.61 22.28
CA GLY A 662 13.42 3.27 23.56
C GLY A 662 14.87 3.38 24.04
N SER A 663 15.85 2.80 23.35
CA SER A 663 17.27 3.03 23.64
C SER A 663 17.89 3.94 22.59
N TYR A 664 18.35 5.13 23.00
CA TYR A 664 18.86 6.17 22.10
C TYR A 664 20.29 6.58 22.44
N GLN A 665 21.03 6.97 21.42
CA GLN A 665 22.36 7.58 21.52
C GLN A 665 22.24 9.10 21.77
N ASN A 666 23.37 9.81 21.83
CA ASN A 666 23.42 11.26 22.11
C ASN A 666 23.13 12.14 20.88
N ASP A 667 22.64 11.56 19.80
CA ASP A 667 22.18 12.20 18.56
C ASP A 667 20.68 11.96 18.31
N GLY A 668 20.05 11.10 19.12
CA GLY A 668 18.64 10.71 19.01
C GLY A 668 18.40 9.47 18.17
N ASP A 669 19.42 8.94 17.50
CA ASP A 669 19.34 7.67 16.78
C ASP A 669 19.40 6.49 17.78
N SER A 670 18.93 5.33 17.35
CA SER A 670 18.76 4.17 18.23
C SER A 670 20.11 3.54 18.53
N THR A 671 20.23 2.93 19.71
CA THR A 671 21.45 2.16 20.04
C THR A 671 21.44 0.84 19.28
N LEU A 672 22.53 0.58 18.53
CA LEU A 672 22.78 -0.70 17.88
C LEU A 672 23.49 -1.68 18.82
N TYR A 673 23.03 -2.93 18.82
CA TYR A 673 23.56 -4.04 19.59
C TYR A 673 23.98 -5.18 18.66
N LEU A 674 25.01 -5.95 19.01
CA LEU A 674 25.35 -7.16 18.25
C LEU A 674 24.33 -8.27 18.52
N SER A 675 23.68 -8.79 17.48
CA SER A 675 22.56 -9.75 17.59
C SER A 675 22.97 -11.03 18.33
N GLU A 676 24.23 -11.47 18.19
CA GLU A 676 24.75 -12.68 18.84
C GLU A 676 24.90 -12.56 20.38
N ILE A 677 24.92 -11.32 20.91
CA ILE A 677 25.26 -11.04 22.30
C ILE A 677 24.06 -10.52 23.09
N VAL A 678 23.18 -9.76 22.42
CA VAL A 678 22.05 -9.09 23.07
C VAL A 678 20.90 -10.06 23.34
N ASP A 679 20.24 -9.90 24.49
CA ASP A 679 19.01 -10.61 24.83
C ASP A 679 17.92 -9.60 25.18
N PHE A 680 17.08 -9.26 24.19
CA PHE A 680 15.96 -8.33 24.35
C PHE A 680 14.83 -8.86 25.25
N SER A 681 14.87 -10.15 25.60
CA SER A 681 13.95 -10.79 26.55
C SER A 681 14.36 -10.51 28.01
N ASN A 682 15.56 -9.97 28.25
CA ASN A 682 16.02 -9.62 29.58
C ASN A 682 15.36 -8.33 30.08
N THR A 683 14.30 -8.48 30.87
CA THR A 683 13.51 -7.39 31.45
C THR A 683 14.25 -6.52 32.47
N THR A 684 15.45 -6.91 32.91
CA THR A 684 16.30 -6.04 33.74
C THR A 684 17.07 -5.03 32.90
N THR A 685 17.57 -5.45 31.73
CA THR A 685 18.28 -4.58 30.79
C THR A 685 17.31 -3.77 29.94
N PHE A 686 16.21 -4.40 29.52
CA PHE A 686 15.16 -3.81 28.68
C PHE A 686 13.81 -3.89 29.42
N PRO A 687 13.60 -3.02 30.43
CA PRO A 687 12.37 -3.02 31.22
C PRO A 687 11.17 -2.63 30.37
N ASN A 688 10.00 -3.20 30.72
CA ASN A 688 8.73 -2.77 30.14
C ASN A 688 8.48 -1.29 30.42
N ARG A 689 7.87 -0.59 29.47
CA ARG A 689 7.48 0.81 29.58
C ARG A 689 5.97 0.92 29.52
N ASN A 690 5.42 1.92 30.20
CA ASN A 690 3.98 2.22 30.12
C ASN A 690 3.61 3.05 28.87
N GLU A 691 4.54 3.21 27.93
CA GLU A 691 4.31 3.91 26.66
C GLU A 691 3.79 2.93 25.61
N THR A 692 2.76 3.33 24.88
CA THR A 692 2.19 2.51 23.79
C THR A 692 2.37 3.11 22.40
N THR A 693 3.22 4.13 22.28
CA THR A 693 3.81 4.53 21.01
C THR A 693 5.31 4.56 21.20
N VAL A 694 6.02 3.79 20.39
CA VAL A 694 7.47 3.62 20.52
C VAL A 694 8.14 3.76 19.17
N ALA A 695 9.44 4.06 19.19
CA ALA A 695 10.17 4.43 17.99
C ALA A 695 11.56 3.79 17.93
N ILE A 696 11.94 3.41 16.71
CA ILE A 696 13.32 3.21 16.28
C ILE A 696 13.61 4.23 15.18
N THR A 697 14.75 4.89 15.29
CA THR A 697 15.32 5.76 14.26
C THR A 697 16.78 5.36 14.03
N LEU A 698 17.20 5.20 12.77
CA LEU A 698 18.58 4.88 12.38
C LEU A 698 19.04 5.87 11.31
N SER A 699 20.26 6.37 11.43
CA SER A 699 20.81 7.34 10.48
C SER A 699 21.15 6.70 9.12
N GLU A 700 21.37 7.53 8.10
CA GLU A 700 21.92 7.07 6.81
C GLU A 700 23.29 6.37 6.98
N GLU A 701 24.08 6.80 7.97
CA GLU A 701 25.38 6.18 8.28
C GLU A 701 25.22 4.78 8.91
N ASP A 702 24.21 4.60 9.76
CA ASP A 702 23.87 3.29 10.35
C ASP A 702 23.38 2.29 9.30
N LEU A 703 22.90 2.78 8.15
CA LEU A 703 22.35 1.98 7.05
C LEU A 703 23.35 1.74 5.91
N ASP A 704 24.57 2.28 5.99
CA ASP A 704 25.60 2.10 4.95
C ASP A 704 26.01 0.63 4.83
N GLY A 705 25.75 0.04 3.65
CA GLY A 705 26.02 -1.37 3.39
C GLY A 705 24.99 -2.35 3.95
N ILE A 706 23.85 -1.87 4.46
CA ILE A 706 22.73 -2.72 4.87
C ILE A 706 21.89 -3.08 3.64
N GLU A 707 21.72 -4.38 3.39
CA GLU A 707 21.00 -4.92 2.23
C GLU A 707 19.51 -5.10 2.50
N TRP A 708 19.16 -5.46 3.73
CA TRP A 708 17.78 -5.66 4.18
C TRP A 708 17.66 -5.34 5.67
N ILE A 709 16.44 -5.02 6.09
CA ILE A 709 16.07 -4.86 7.50
C ILE A 709 14.86 -5.72 7.82
N ASP A 710 14.88 -6.41 8.95
CA ASP A 710 13.72 -7.13 9.48
C ASP A 710 13.12 -6.32 10.62
N ILE A 711 11.86 -5.93 10.48
CA ILE A 711 11.11 -5.25 11.54
C ILE A 711 10.29 -6.29 12.30
N GLU A 712 10.59 -6.43 13.58
CA GLU A 712 9.97 -7.40 14.47
C GLU A 712 9.09 -6.69 15.51
N VAL A 713 7.84 -7.15 15.63
CA VAL A 713 6.94 -6.80 16.73
C VAL A 713 6.75 -8.04 17.60
N ARG A 714 7.31 -8.00 18.80
CA ARG A 714 7.27 -9.10 19.76
C ARG A 714 6.31 -8.78 20.90
N ALA A 715 5.29 -9.61 21.07
CA ALA A 715 4.40 -9.54 22.22
C ALA A 715 5.02 -10.29 23.42
N ARG A 716 5.95 -9.64 24.14
CA ARG A 716 6.63 -10.24 25.30
C ARG A 716 5.65 -10.61 26.41
N TYR A 717 4.59 -9.82 26.56
CA TYR A 717 3.50 -10.09 27.49
C TYR A 717 2.22 -9.40 27.04
N VAL A 718 1.16 -10.18 26.85
CA VAL A 718 -0.22 -9.69 26.64
C VAL A 718 -1.06 -10.25 27.77
N SER A 719 -1.74 -9.36 28.48
CA SER A 719 -2.50 -9.70 29.68
C SER A 719 -3.55 -10.79 29.36
N PRO A 720 -3.68 -11.83 30.20
CA PRO A 720 -4.71 -12.83 29.99
C PRO A 720 -6.08 -12.29 30.44
N GLY A 721 -7.10 -12.46 29.59
CA GLY A 721 -8.50 -12.18 29.91
C GLY A 721 -9.38 -13.43 29.94
N ASN A 722 -10.66 -13.28 30.35
CA ASN A 722 -11.61 -14.40 30.39
C ASN A 722 -12.13 -14.78 28.99
N SER A 723 -11.98 -13.89 28.01
CA SER A 723 -12.40 -14.08 26.63
C SER A 723 -11.20 -14.54 25.79
N VAL A 724 -11.03 -15.87 25.70
CA VAL A 724 -9.89 -16.49 25.00
C VAL A 724 -10.00 -16.25 23.49
N HIS A 725 -8.87 -15.90 22.86
CA HIS A 725 -8.75 -15.54 21.45
C HIS A 725 -9.45 -14.23 21.07
N SER A 726 -9.90 -13.42 22.04
CA SER A 726 -10.45 -12.09 21.77
C SER A 726 -9.41 -10.99 22.00
N VAL A 727 -9.66 -9.83 21.39
CA VAL A 727 -9.04 -8.54 21.71
C VAL A 727 -9.90 -7.79 22.74
N GLY A 728 -9.41 -6.66 23.24
CA GLY A 728 -10.12 -5.82 24.20
C GLY A 728 -9.67 -6.03 25.65
N ILE A 729 -10.34 -5.37 26.59
CA ILE A 729 -10.00 -5.34 28.03
C ILE A 729 -9.95 -6.74 28.65
N ASP A 730 -10.88 -7.61 28.24
CA ASP A 730 -10.99 -9.00 28.72
C ASP A 730 -10.47 -10.03 27.70
N GLY A 731 -9.72 -9.56 26.70
CA GLY A 731 -9.06 -10.39 25.69
C GLY A 731 -7.67 -10.89 26.10
N ASN A 732 -7.09 -11.77 25.29
CA ASN A 732 -5.71 -12.24 25.45
C ASN A 732 -4.91 -12.13 24.13
N ARG A 733 -5.33 -11.21 23.27
CA ARG A 733 -4.73 -10.90 21.99
C ARG A 733 -4.67 -9.39 21.81
N MET A 734 -3.60 -8.90 21.18
CA MET A 734 -3.44 -7.48 20.89
C MET A 734 -3.05 -7.20 19.45
N GLY A 735 -3.80 -6.30 18.81
CA GLY A 735 -3.47 -5.75 17.50
C GLY A 735 -2.63 -4.49 17.63
N PHE A 736 -1.80 -4.22 16.62
CA PHE A 736 -0.90 -3.08 16.57
C PHE A 736 -0.95 -2.39 15.21
N ALA A 737 -0.41 -1.18 15.16
CA ALA A 737 -0.16 -0.45 13.93
C ALA A 737 1.30 -0.05 13.81
N LEU A 738 1.83 -0.09 12.59
CA LEU A 738 3.22 0.19 12.26
C LEU A 738 3.28 1.24 11.13
N ALA A 739 4.18 2.20 11.26
CA ALA A 739 4.58 3.09 10.17
C ALA A 739 6.10 3.01 10.00
N VAL A 740 6.56 2.73 8.79
CA VAL A 740 7.96 2.46 8.43
C VAL A 740 8.36 3.41 7.31
N GLN A 741 9.24 4.37 7.60
CA GLN A 741 9.75 5.33 6.63
C GLN A 741 11.25 5.12 6.39
N GLY A 742 11.73 5.34 5.17
CA GLY A 742 13.11 5.10 4.75
C GLY A 742 13.32 3.72 4.11
N VAL A 743 12.24 3.16 3.54
CA VAL A 743 12.24 1.85 2.87
C VAL A 743 11.68 1.97 1.47
N VAL A 744 12.03 1.04 0.58
CA VAL A 744 11.40 0.93 -0.74
C VAL A 744 10.01 0.30 -0.55
N ARG A 745 8.97 1.13 -0.40
CA ARG A 745 7.60 0.68 -0.08
C ARG A 745 7.07 -0.40 -1.04
N ASP A 746 7.29 -0.20 -2.34
CA ASP A 746 6.75 -1.07 -3.40
C ASP A 746 7.74 -2.17 -3.83
N SER A 747 8.77 -2.48 -3.02
CA SER A 747 9.71 -3.55 -3.35
C SER A 747 9.00 -4.91 -3.24
N GLN A 748 8.95 -5.64 -4.36
CA GLN A 748 8.53 -7.04 -4.37
C GLN A 748 9.73 -7.98 -4.21
N ALA A 749 10.96 -7.46 -4.09
CA ALA A 749 12.17 -8.27 -4.09
C ALA A 749 12.16 -9.37 -3.02
N TRP A 750 11.62 -9.08 -1.83
CA TRP A 750 11.57 -10.03 -0.71
C TRP A 750 10.19 -10.68 -0.53
N SER A 751 9.24 -10.44 -1.44
CA SER A 751 7.98 -11.15 -1.51
C SER A 751 8.16 -12.50 -2.21
N ASP A 752 7.28 -13.44 -1.93
CA ASP A 752 7.15 -14.74 -2.60
C ASP A 752 5.84 -14.70 -3.40
N SER A 753 5.94 -14.38 -4.70
CA SER A 753 4.78 -14.02 -5.54
C SER A 753 3.93 -15.22 -5.95
N ASP A 754 4.55 -16.38 -6.16
CA ASP A 754 3.87 -17.63 -6.51
C ASP A 754 3.67 -18.57 -5.31
N GLY A 755 4.33 -18.27 -4.20
CA GLY A 755 4.17 -18.96 -2.93
C GLY A 755 5.07 -20.19 -2.81
N ASP A 756 6.07 -20.41 -3.66
CA ASP A 756 6.82 -21.66 -3.65
C ASP A 756 7.76 -21.84 -2.43
N GLY A 757 8.08 -20.74 -1.74
CA GLY A 757 8.98 -20.67 -0.60
C GLY A 757 10.34 -20.00 -0.89
N VAL A 758 10.57 -19.58 -2.13
CA VAL A 758 11.70 -18.76 -2.59
C VAL A 758 11.19 -17.32 -2.76
N VAL A 759 12.04 -16.32 -2.48
CA VAL A 759 11.65 -14.91 -2.62
C VAL A 759 12.09 -14.38 -3.97
N ASN A 760 11.28 -13.52 -4.59
CA ASN A 760 11.46 -13.00 -5.95
C ASN A 760 12.89 -12.53 -6.30
N MET A 761 13.65 -12.01 -5.33
CA MET A 761 15.03 -11.53 -5.53
C MET A 761 16.04 -12.65 -5.81
N VAL A 762 15.78 -13.85 -5.29
CA VAL A 762 16.63 -15.03 -5.43
C VAL A 762 15.93 -16.17 -6.19
N ASP A 763 14.77 -15.87 -6.74
CA ASP A 763 13.91 -16.76 -7.52
C ASP A 763 14.14 -16.50 -9.03
N GLU A 764 14.53 -17.52 -9.78
CA GLU A 764 14.73 -17.45 -11.22
C GLU A 764 13.40 -17.46 -12.00
N CYS A 765 12.33 -17.98 -11.39
CA CYS A 765 10.98 -18.04 -11.93
C CYS A 765 9.92 -17.44 -10.98
N PRO A 766 9.93 -16.12 -10.67
CA PRO A 766 9.11 -15.46 -9.62
C PRO A 766 7.58 -15.47 -9.79
N ASN A 767 7.04 -16.25 -10.73
CA ASN A 767 5.61 -16.36 -10.98
C ASN A 767 5.20 -17.83 -11.26
N GLU A 768 6.01 -18.81 -10.86
CA GLU A 768 5.82 -20.25 -11.07
C GLU A 768 5.95 -21.01 -9.74
N ASP A 769 4.83 -21.51 -9.19
CA ASP A 769 4.85 -22.25 -7.91
C ASP A 769 5.61 -23.58 -8.05
N ALA A 770 6.89 -23.58 -7.70
CA ALA A 770 7.78 -24.74 -7.77
C ALA A 770 7.73 -25.65 -6.54
N ARG A 771 6.76 -25.43 -5.62
CA ARG A 771 6.72 -26.13 -4.33
C ARG A 771 6.63 -27.65 -4.51
N GLY A 772 7.68 -28.32 -4.04
CA GLY A 772 7.79 -29.79 -4.05
C GLY A 772 8.39 -30.37 -5.32
N TRP A 773 8.78 -29.52 -6.27
CA TRP A 773 9.38 -29.86 -7.56
C TRP A 773 10.64 -29.04 -7.86
N ASP A 774 11.19 -28.40 -6.84
CA ASP A 774 12.41 -27.61 -6.87
C ASP A 774 13.45 -28.25 -5.94
N ILE A 775 14.41 -28.97 -6.52
CA ILE A 775 15.45 -29.72 -5.82
C ILE A 775 16.62 -28.80 -5.44
N ASP A 776 16.95 -27.80 -6.25
CA ASP A 776 18.10 -26.92 -6.01
C ASP A 776 17.77 -25.58 -5.33
N ASN A 777 16.48 -25.32 -5.09
CA ASN A 777 15.87 -24.14 -4.46
C ASN A 777 16.13 -22.84 -5.24
N ASP A 778 16.08 -22.90 -6.58
CA ASP A 778 16.21 -21.73 -7.45
C ASP A 778 14.87 -21.04 -7.78
N GLY A 779 13.74 -21.61 -7.32
CA GLY A 779 12.39 -21.09 -7.53
C GLY A 779 11.73 -21.54 -8.85
N CYS A 780 12.39 -22.38 -9.63
CA CYS A 780 11.83 -22.94 -10.86
C CYS A 780 11.41 -24.40 -10.68
N ILE A 781 10.43 -24.85 -11.47
CA ILE A 781 10.09 -26.28 -11.53
C ILE A 781 11.18 -27.02 -12.30
N ASP A 782 11.75 -28.06 -11.69
CA ASP A 782 12.78 -28.89 -12.30
C ASP A 782 12.28 -29.66 -13.54
N ASP A 783 13.20 -29.81 -14.50
CA ASP A 783 13.18 -30.79 -15.59
C ASP A 783 14.36 -31.74 -15.37
N THR A 784 14.09 -32.87 -14.69
CA THR A 784 15.13 -33.76 -14.17
C THR A 784 15.97 -34.41 -15.28
N ASP A 785 15.37 -34.69 -16.45
CA ASP A 785 16.05 -35.39 -17.53
C ASP A 785 16.42 -34.50 -18.74
N GLY A 786 15.92 -33.27 -18.77
CA GLY A 786 16.29 -32.23 -19.72
C GLY A 786 15.60 -32.36 -21.07
N ASP A 787 14.36 -32.87 -21.12
CA ASP A 787 13.59 -33.03 -22.36
C ASP A 787 12.58 -31.92 -22.66
N PHE A 788 12.59 -30.85 -21.84
CA PHE A 788 11.72 -29.67 -21.90
C PHE A 788 10.29 -29.90 -21.42
N VAL A 789 10.00 -31.03 -20.77
CA VAL A 789 8.74 -31.25 -20.04
C VAL A 789 9.04 -31.26 -18.54
N ASN A 790 8.58 -30.26 -17.80
CA ASN A 790 8.83 -30.18 -16.36
C ASN A 790 8.24 -31.39 -15.61
N ASP A 791 8.93 -31.86 -14.56
CA ASP A 791 8.63 -33.07 -13.79
C ASP A 791 7.15 -33.28 -13.37
N PRO A 792 6.35 -32.25 -12.97
CA PRO A 792 4.95 -32.44 -12.61
C PRO A 792 4.05 -32.79 -13.81
N ASN A 793 4.47 -32.41 -15.01
CA ASN A 793 3.77 -32.62 -16.26
C ASN A 793 4.36 -33.79 -17.07
N ASP A 794 5.48 -34.34 -16.61
CA ASP A 794 6.19 -35.45 -17.24
C ASP A 794 5.70 -36.80 -16.68
N VAL A 795 5.23 -37.68 -17.57
CA VAL A 795 4.82 -39.06 -17.24
C VAL A 795 6.03 -39.97 -17.05
N CYS A 796 7.18 -39.62 -17.62
CA CYS A 796 8.46 -40.31 -17.55
C CYS A 796 9.63 -39.41 -17.07
N PRO A 797 9.61 -38.83 -15.84
CA PRO A 797 10.59 -37.83 -15.33
C PRO A 797 12.09 -38.22 -15.26
N GLU A 798 12.47 -39.42 -15.72
CA GLU A 798 13.85 -39.89 -15.75
C GLU A 798 14.29 -40.32 -17.17
N ILE A 799 13.45 -40.12 -18.19
CA ILE A 799 13.64 -40.59 -19.56
C ILE A 799 13.54 -39.43 -20.54
N ASN A 800 14.69 -38.84 -20.85
CA ASN A 800 14.75 -37.76 -21.81
C ASN A 800 14.14 -38.16 -23.17
N SER A 801 13.00 -37.55 -23.48
CA SER A 801 12.23 -37.81 -24.69
C SER A 801 12.52 -36.81 -25.83
N GLU A 802 13.57 -35.99 -25.70
CA GLU A 802 13.87 -34.89 -26.62
C GLU A 802 13.89 -35.37 -28.09
N ASN A 803 12.99 -34.80 -28.90
CA ASN A 803 12.73 -35.12 -30.32
C ASN A 803 11.89 -36.38 -30.61
N TYR A 804 11.46 -37.11 -29.60
CA TYR A 804 10.69 -38.36 -29.73
C TYR A 804 9.37 -38.35 -28.95
N ASP A 805 8.96 -37.19 -28.45
CA ASP A 805 7.65 -36.96 -27.83
C ASP A 805 6.80 -36.05 -28.73
N ILE A 806 5.87 -36.65 -29.47
CA ILE A 806 4.94 -35.94 -30.36
C ILE A 806 3.76 -35.41 -29.56
N ASN A 807 3.41 -36.08 -28.45
CA ASN A 807 2.17 -35.87 -27.74
C ASN A 807 2.31 -34.89 -26.55
N GLY A 808 3.55 -34.64 -26.10
CA GLY A 808 3.92 -33.69 -25.06
C GLY A 808 3.78 -34.25 -23.64
N ASP A 809 3.86 -35.57 -23.44
CA ASP A 809 3.73 -36.22 -22.13
C ASP A 809 5.07 -36.58 -21.46
N GLY A 810 6.20 -36.19 -22.06
CA GLY A 810 7.55 -36.44 -21.54
C GLY A 810 8.02 -37.89 -21.69
N CYS A 811 7.23 -38.73 -22.38
CA CYS A 811 7.64 -40.10 -22.69
C CYS A 811 8.03 -40.24 -24.16
N ILE A 812 9.00 -41.11 -24.43
CA ILE A 812 9.34 -41.50 -25.80
C ILE A 812 8.17 -42.27 -26.41
N ASP A 813 7.65 -41.77 -27.53
CA ASP A 813 6.55 -42.38 -28.27
C ASP A 813 6.98 -43.66 -29.01
N ASP A 814 5.99 -44.49 -29.35
CA ASP A 814 6.05 -45.57 -30.34
C ASP A 814 5.08 -45.20 -31.47
N SER A 815 5.59 -44.44 -32.45
CA SER A 815 4.78 -43.77 -33.46
C SER A 815 4.00 -44.72 -34.37
N ASP A 816 4.50 -45.95 -34.58
CA ASP A 816 3.87 -46.94 -35.46
C ASP A 816 3.26 -48.15 -34.73
N GLY A 817 3.47 -48.24 -33.42
CA GLY A 817 2.84 -49.19 -32.52
C GLY A 817 3.39 -50.62 -32.66
N ASP A 818 4.60 -50.78 -33.17
CA ASP A 818 5.22 -52.09 -33.36
C ASP A 818 5.91 -52.66 -32.10
N GLY A 819 6.01 -51.83 -31.05
CA GLY A 819 6.56 -52.17 -29.75
C GLY A 819 8.03 -51.75 -29.55
N VAL A 820 8.64 -51.05 -30.51
CA VAL A 820 9.95 -50.40 -30.39
C VAL A 820 9.75 -48.89 -30.31
N LEU A 821 10.34 -48.24 -29.31
CA LEU A 821 10.21 -46.79 -29.14
C LEU A 821 10.99 -46.04 -30.22
N ASP A 822 10.51 -44.84 -30.60
CA ASP A 822 11.02 -44.05 -31.74
C ASP A 822 12.53 -43.73 -31.65
N ASN A 823 13.10 -43.67 -30.44
CA ASN A 823 14.54 -43.43 -30.24
C ASN A 823 15.43 -44.62 -30.66
N ALA A 824 14.85 -45.82 -30.69
CA ALA A 824 15.50 -47.08 -31.05
C ALA A 824 14.95 -47.67 -32.35
N ASP A 825 13.84 -47.14 -32.87
CA ASP A 825 13.23 -47.58 -34.12
C ASP A 825 13.92 -46.95 -35.35
N LEU A 826 14.45 -47.82 -36.21
CA LEU A 826 15.08 -47.43 -37.48
C LEU A 826 14.15 -47.61 -38.68
N CYS A 827 12.97 -48.22 -38.50
CA CYS A 827 12.12 -48.71 -39.57
C CYS A 827 10.63 -48.58 -39.25
N VAL A 828 9.93 -47.72 -39.99
CA VAL A 828 8.46 -47.62 -39.87
C VAL A 828 7.74 -48.91 -40.31
N THR A 829 6.99 -49.51 -39.40
CA THR A 829 6.16 -50.69 -39.55
C THR A 829 4.73 -50.32 -39.99
N GLU A 830 4.42 -50.47 -41.28
CA GLU A 830 3.08 -50.19 -41.81
C GLU A 830 2.00 -51.19 -41.33
N VAL A 831 2.40 -52.43 -41.00
CA VAL A 831 1.48 -53.50 -40.63
C VAL A 831 1.97 -54.20 -39.36
N VAL A 832 1.46 -53.77 -38.21
CA VAL A 832 1.75 -54.42 -36.91
C VAL A 832 1.10 -55.80 -36.85
N SER A 833 1.90 -56.83 -36.54
CA SER A 833 1.45 -58.22 -36.48
C SER A 833 2.22 -59.02 -35.44
N ALA A 834 1.48 -59.62 -34.50
CA ALA A 834 2.07 -60.54 -33.52
C ALA A 834 2.65 -61.82 -34.14
N PHE A 835 2.30 -62.14 -35.39
CA PHE A 835 2.85 -63.30 -36.10
C PHE A 835 4.17 -62.99 -36.82
N TRP A 836 4.46 -61.70 -37.06
CA TRP A 836 5.65 -61.22 -37.76
C TRP A 836 6.28 -60.08 -36.95
N PRO A 837 6.90 -60.40 -35.79
CA PRO A 837 7.49 -59.38 -34.93
C PRO A 837 8.67 -58.69 -35.61
N VAL A 838 8.87 -57.43 -35.28
CA VAL A 838 10.06 -56.66 -35.66
C VAL A 838 11.26 -57.08 -34.80
N ASN A 839 12.47 -56.74 -35.25
CA ASN A 839 13.69 -56.96 -34.45
C ASN A 839 13.87 -55.84 -33.41
N ALA A 840 15.02 -55.81 -32.72
CA ALA A 840 15.30 -54.80 -31.70
C ALA A 840 15.49 -53.36 -32.27
N ASP A 841 15.60 -53.23 -33.59
CA ASP A 841 15.77 -51.95 -34.29
C ASP A 841 14.47 -51.54 -35.03
N GLY A 842 13.32 -52.16 -34.71
CA GLY A 842 12.02 -51.95 -35.40
C GLY A 842 11.95 -52.51 -36.82
N CYS A 843 13.02 -53.13 -37.32
CA CYS A 843 13.08 -53.58 -38.71
C CYS A 843 12.64 -55.05 -38.90
N ARG A 844 11.93 -55.31 -40.00
CA ARG A 844 11.70 -56.67 -40.52
C ARG A 844 12.76 -57.11 -41.53
N PRO A 845 13.04 -58.43 -41.64
CA PRO A 845 13.94 -58.95 -42.66
C PRO A 845 13.48 -58.55 -44.07
N VAL A 846 14.42 -58.12 -44.90
CA VAL A 846 14.15 -57.72 -46.29
C VAL A 846 13.97 -58.96 -47.16
N ASP A 847 12.82 -59.05 -47.83
CA ASP A 847 12.44 -60.15 -48.73
C ASP A 847 13.09 -60.05 -50.13
N ALA A 848 13.51 -61.18 -50.70
CA ALA A 848 14.18 -61.31 -51.99
C ALA A 848 13.42 -62.25 -52.96
N LEU A 849 13.48 -61.95 -54.26
CA LEU A 849 12.84 -62.83 -55.26
C LEU A 849 13.75 -64.03 -55.60
N PRO A 850 13.20 -65.25 -55.73
CA PRO A 850 13.96 -66.43 -56.13
C PRO A 850 14.48 -66.32 -57.57
N ILE A 851 15.70 -66.81 -57.78
CA ILE A 851 16.41 -66.81 -59.07
C ILE A 851 16.33 -68.21 -59.70
N ILE A 852 16.05 -68.28 -61.00
CA ILE A 852 15.99 -69.54 -61.77
C ILE A 852 17.04 -69.59 -62.86
N ASP A 853 17.59 -70.78 -63.10
CA ASP A 853 18.53 -71.00 -64.19
C ASP A 853 18.44 -72.41 -64.78
N PHE A 854 18.73 -72.55 -66.08
CA PHE A 854 18.72 -73.84 -66.77
C PHE A 854 19.93 -74.69 -66.38
N THR A 855 19.69 -75.98 -66.15
CA THR A 855 20.76 -76.99 -65.94
C THR A 855 20.87 -77.94 -67.11
N LEU A 856 19.73 -78.27 -67.73
CA LEU A 856 19.66 -79.04 -68.97
C LEU A 856 18.57 -78.44 -69.84
N SER A 857 18.96 -77.99 -71.04
CA SER A 857 18.04 -77.47 -72.04
C SER A 857 18.31 -78.12 -73.40
N PRO A 858 17.35 -78.03 -74.35
CA PRO A 858 17.50 -78.63 -75.67
C PRO A 858 18.59 -77.92 -76.49
N ASP A 859 19.34 -78.67 -77.32
CA ASP A 859 20.33 -78.08 -78.21
C ASP A 859 19.66 -77.13 -79.23
N ASP A 860 20.29 -75.99 -79.50
CA ASP A 860 19.84 -75.04 -80.53
C ASP A 860 19.89 -75.68 -81.94
N GLY A 861 18.79 -75.59 -82.67
CA GLY A 861 18.55 -76.32 -83.92
C GLY A 861 18.25 -77.81 -83.74
N GLY A 862 18.10 -78.28 -82.50
CA GLY A 862 17.78 -79.66 -82.16
C GLY A 862 16.40 -80.11 -82.65
N ILE A 863 16.22 -81.44 -82.72
CA ILE A 863 14.96 -82.04 -83.15
C ILE A 863 14.46 -82.99 -82.06
N TRP A 864 13.24 -82.75 -81.56
CA TRP A 864 12.56 -83.60 -80.59
C TRP A 864 11.88 -84.79 -81.29
N TYR A 865 12.31 -86.01 -80.92
CA TYR A 865 11.88 -87.27 -81.54
C TYR A 865 11.06 -88.19 -80.64
N ASP A 866 11.33 -88.20 -79.34
CA ASP A 866 10.74 -89.15 -78.38
C ASP A 866 10.51 -88.46 -77.02
N GLU A 867 11.56 -88.29 -76.23
CA GLU A 867 11.52 -87.70 -74.89
C GLU A 867 12.28 -86.37 -74.85
N LEU A 868 11.68 -85.33 -74.27
CA LEU A 868 12.30 -84.04 -74.01
C LEU A 868 12.41 -83.84 -72.50
N VAL A 869 13.64 -83.80 -72.00
CA VAL A 869 13.92 -83.53 -70.58
C VAL A 869 14.49 -82.13 -70.45
N VAL A 870 13.88 -81.32 -69.62
CA VAL A 870 14.39 -80.01 -69.21
C VAL A 870 14.65 -80.07 -67.71
N GLU A 871 15.85 -79.68 -67.30
CA GLU A 871 16.24 -79.56 -65.90
C GLU A 871 16.66 -78.14 -65.58
N TRP A 872 16.33 -77.67 -64.39
CA TRP A 872 16.66 -76.32 -63.94
C TRP A 872 16.83 -76.29 -62.43
N VAL A 873 17.56 -75.28 -61.96
CA VAL A 873 17.74 -75.01 -60.54
C VAL A 873 17.06 -73.71 -60.15
N VAL A 874 16.60 -73.65 -58.90
CA VAL A 874 16.13 -72.42 -58.28
C VAL A 874 17.01 -72.11 -57.08
N PHE A 875 17.52 -70.89 -57.01
CA PHE A 875 18.25 -70.33 -55.88
C PHE A 875 17.35 -69.33 -55.16
N ASP A 876 17.27 -69.46 -53.85
CA ASP A 876 16.44 -68.62 -53.00
C ASP A 876 17.24 -68.27 -51.75
N ASP A 877 17.50 -66.97 -51.55
CA ASP A 877 18.50 -66.49 -50.58
C ASP A 877 17.93 -66.40 -49.16
N ASP A 878 16.62 -66.19 -49.02
CA ASP A 878 15.86 -66.12 -47.75
C ASP A 878 15.15 -67.43 -47.39
N GLY A 879 15.04 -68.37 -48.34
CA GLY A 879 14.59 -69.74 -48.09
C GLY A 879 13.08 -69.91 -48.01
N ASP A 880 12.36 -69.05 -48.72
CA ASP A 880 10.93 -69.14 -48.94
C ASP A 880 10.50 -70.43 -49.65
N SER A 881 9.25 -70.81 -49.41
CA SER A 881 8.60 -71.81 -50.26
C SER A 881 8.21 -71.16 -51.58
N PHE A 882 8.54 -71.79 -52.71
CA PHE A 882 8.19 -71.30 -54.04
C PHE A 882 7.64 -72.40 -54.96
N ASP A 883 6.85 -71.97 -55.94
CA ASP A 883 6.40 -72.79 -57.07
C ASP A 883 7.26 -72.50 -58.29
N THR A 884 7.76 -73.54 -58.96
CA THR A 884 8.57 -73.40 -60.16
C THR A 884 8.13 -74.35 -61.26
N GLY A 885 8.48 -74.08 -62.50
CA GLY A 885 8.12 -74.96 -63.60
C GLY A 885 8.70 -74.53 -64.93
N ALA A 886 8.42 -75.35 -65.93
CA ALA A 886 8.88 -75.16 -67.30
C ALA A 886 7.70 -75.29 -68.27
N ALA A 887 7.72 -74.50 -69.34
CA ALA A 887 6.71 -74.47 -70.38
C ALA A 887 7.35 -74.50 -71.76
N ILE A 888 6.75 -75.25 -72.69
CA ILE A 888 7.16 -75.25 -74.10
C ILE A 888 6.31 -74.22 -74.83
N HIS A 889 6.97 -73.31 -75.53
CA HIS A 889 6.34 -72.26 -76.32
C HIS A 889 6.60 -72.48 -77.81
N VAL A 890 5.58 -72.23 -78.62
CA VAL A 890 5.71 -72.12 -80.09
C VAL A 890 5.99 -70.67 -80.44
N LEU A 891 7.07 -70.43 -81.19
CA LEU A 891 7.43 -69.11 -81.70
C LEU A 891 6.62 -68.82 -82.96
N ASN A 892 5.88 -67.70 -82.97
CA ASN A 892 5.15 -67.26 -84.14
C ASN A 892 6.02 -66.29 -84.95
N ASN A 893 6.30 -66.60 -86.21
CA ASN A 893 7.15 -65.79 -87.10
C ASN A 893 6.44 -64.54 -87.66
N SER A 894 5.50 -63.97 -86.91
CA SER A 894 4.85 -62.70 -87.23
C SER A 894 5.60 -61.53 -86.57
N SER A 895 5.57 -60.36 -87.21
CA SER A 895 6.38 -59.17 -86.90
C SER A 895 6.14 -58.52 -85.52
N VAL A 896 5.44 -59.20 -84.60
CA VAL A 896 5.15 -58.75 -83.23
C VAL A 896 5.70 -59.73 -82.18
N GLY A 897 6.41 -60.80 -82.58
CA GLY A 897 7.22 -61.60 -81.65
C GLY A 897 6.44 -62.27 -80.51
N GLY A 898 5.26 -62.83 -80.80
CA GLY A 898 4.46 -63.57 -79.83
C GLY A 898 4.83 -65.06 -79.77
N SER A 899 4.87 -65.62 -78.56
CA SER A 899 4.94 -67.06 -78.34
C SER A 899 3.75 -67.51 -77.48
N TYR A 900 3.24 -68.72 -77.70
CA TYR A 900 2.18 -69.29 -76.87
C TYR A 900 2.58 -70.67 -76.34
N SER A 901 2.24 -70.94 -75.09
CA SER A 901 2.55 -72.20 -74.43
C SER A 901 1.66 -73.32 -74.97
N ILE A 902 2.26 -74.43 -75.35
CA ILE A 902 1.56 -75.64 -75.79
C ILE A 902 1.44 -76.68 -74.67
N THR A 903 2.37 -76.67 -73.72
CA THR A 903 2.34 -77.52 -72.53
C THR A 903 3.18 -76.88 -71.42
N ARG A 904 2.82 -77.15 -70.17
CA ARG A 904 3.45 -76.60 -68.97
C ARG A 904 3.52 -77.67 -67.90
N CYS A 905 4.59 -77.65 -67.13
CA CYS A 905 4.84 -78.51 -66.00
C CYS A 905 5.15 -77.61 -64.79
N THR A 906 4.57 -77.92 -63.64
CA THR A 906 4.73 -77.14 -62.40
C THR A 906 5.14 -78.08 -61.28
N LYS A 907 6.07 -77.62 -60.46
CA LYS A 907 6.69 -78.32 -59.33
C LYS A 907 6.68 -77.37 -58.13
N ILE A 908 6.49 -77.95 -56.96
CA ILE A 908 6.58 -77.24 -55.68
C ILE A 908 7.96 -77.54 -55.11
N ASN A 909 8.60 -76.59 -54.43
CA ASN A 909 9.88 -76.83 -53.75
C ASN A 909 9.76 -77.97 -52.71
N VAL A 910 10.53 -79.05 -52.90
CA VAL A 910 10.65 -80.20 -51.99
C VAL A 910 12.12 -80.67 -52.02
N ASP A 911 12.96 -80.05 -51.19
CA ASP A 911 14.38 -80.35 -50.87
C ASP A 911 15.29 -80.86 -52.01
N ASN A 912 16.34 -80.07 -52.33
CA ASN A 912 17.47 -80.22 -53.27
C ASN A 912 17.48 -79.29 -54.51
N GLY A 913 16.54 -78.36 -54.65
CA GLY A 913 16.66 -77.19 -55.56
C GLY A 913 16.77 -77.48 -57.07
N ASN A 914 16.87 -78.73 -57.49
CA ASN A 914 16.97 -79.15 -58.89
C ASN A 914 15.66 -79.80 -59.32
N PHE A 915 15.08 -79.27 -60.39
CA PHE A 915 13.78 -79.64 -60.89
C PHE A 915 13.90 -80.14 -62.31
N SER A 916 13.05 -81.10 -62.66
CA SER A 916 12.99 -81.61 -64.02
C SER A 916 11.56 -81.82 -64.49
N CYS A 917 11.35 -81.58 -65.77
CA CYS A 917 10.12 -81.91 -66.47
C CYS A 917 10.46 -82.67 -67.74
N THR A 918 9.63 -83.67 -67.99
CA THR A 918 9.79 -84.58 -69.11
C THR A 918 8.51 -84.57 -69.92
N TRP A 919 8.65 -84.37 -71.23
CA TRP A 919 7.54 -84.45 -72.18
C TRP A 919 7.82 -85.55 -73.20
N GLU A 920 6.81 -86.40 -73.46
CA GLU A 920 6.94 -87.57 -74.33
C GLU A 920 6.04 -87.45 -75.57
N ILE A 921 6.55 -87.91 -76.72
CA ILE A 921 5.80 -88.07 -77.95
C ILE A 921 5.19 -89.49 -78.00
N PRO A 922 3.88 -89.67 -78.26
CA PRO A 922 2.89 -88.66 -78.64
C PRO A 922 2.03 -88.13 -77.46
N ARG A 923 2.33 -88.50 -76.21
CA ARG A 923 1.44 -88.30 -75.06
C ARG A 923 1.20 -86.81 -74.74
N ASP A 924 2.25 -86.00 -74.80
CA ASP A 924 2.25 -84.64 -74.29
C ASP A 924 2.26 -83.59 -75.43
N LEU A 925 1.92 -84.02 -76.65
CA LEU A 925 1.81 -83.18 -77.85
C LEU A 925 0.41 -82.58 -78.03
N PRO A 926 0.30 -81.38 -78.61
CA PRO A 926 -1.00 -80.83 -79.00
C PRO A 926 -1.64 -81.64 -80.14
N VAL A 927 -2.97 -81.57 -80.26
CA VAL A 927 -3.77 -82.31 -81.26
C VAL A 927 -3.55 -81.88 -82.73
N TRP A 928 -2.71 -80.88 -82.98
CA TRP A 928 -2.45 -80.29 -84.30
C TRP A 928 -0.95 -80.35 -84.64
N ASP A 929 -0.62 -80.18 -85.93
CA ASP A 929 0.73 -80.43 -86.46
C ASP A 929 1.73 -79.32 -86.08
N ILE A 930 2.71 -79.66 -85.24
CA ILE A 930 3.81 -78.78 -84.81
C ILE A 930 5.14 -79.06 -85.53
N ARG A 931 5.13 -79.85 -86.60
CA ARG A 931 6.38 -80.22 -87.30
C ARG A 931 7.04 -79.00 -87.94
N GLY A 932 8.33 -78.86 -87.69
CA GLY A 932 9.14 -77.76 -88.25
C GLY A 932 8.78 -76.36 -87.74
N LEU A 933 7.96 -76.25 -86.68
CA LEU A 933 7.78 -75.00 -85.96
C LEU A 933 8.93 -74.82 -84.96
N ASP A 934 9.35 -73.58 -84.80
CA ASP A 934 10.35 -73.16 -83.83
C ASP A 934 9.74 -73.19 -82.42
N LEU A 935 10.32 -74.00 -81.54
CA LEU A 935 9.92 -74.20 -80.15
C LEU A 935 11.01 -73.67 -79.21
N GLN A 936 10.59 -73.15 -78.06
CA GLN A 936 11.48 -72.59 -77.04
C GLN A 936 10.96 -72.93 -75.63
N ILE A 937 11.87 -73.09 -74.66
CA ILE A 937 11.50 -73.35 -73.26
C ILE A 937 11.46 -72.04 -72.46
N GLU A 938 10.44 -71.90 -71.61
CA GLU A 938 10.32 -70.84 -70.60
C GLU A 938 10.24 -71.49 -69.20
N LEU A 939 11.19 -71.17 -68.33
CA LEU A 939 11.12 -71.45 -66.90
C LEU A 939 10.39 -70.32 -66.18
N PHE A 940 9.77 -70.63 -65.05
CA PHE A 940 9.20 -69.65 -64.15
C PHE A 940 9.34 -70.08 -62.69
N VAL A 941 9.38 -69.11 -61.77
CA VAL A 941 9.27 -69.31 -60.33
C VAL A 941 8.41 -68.22 -59.70
N GLN A 942 7.71 -68.55 -58.61
CA GLN A 942 6.97 -67.61 -57.79
C GLN A 942 7.09 -67.98 -56.31
N SER A 943 7.51 -67.05 -55.44
CA SER A 943 7.50 -67.23 -53.98
C SER A 943 6.07 -67.34 -53.45
N GLN A 944 5.86 -68.12 -52.40
CA GLN A 944 4.61 -68.27 -51.65
C GLN A 944 4.67 -67.58 -50.26
N ASN A 945 5.55 -66.59 -50.09
CA ASN A 945 5.69 -65.86 -48.83
C ASN A 945 4.39 -65.15 -48.43
N ASN A 946 4.01 -65.29 -47.14
CA ASN A 946 2.82 -64.66 -46.56
C ASN A 946 3.20 -63.56 -45.55
N SER A 947 4.46 -63.15 -45.49
CA SER A 947 4.87 -61.97 -44.73
C SER A 947 4.29 -60.69 -45.38
N PRO A 948 4.07 -59.62 -44.62
CA PRO A 948 3.65 -58.34 -45.17
C PRO A 948 4.66 -57.74 -46.17
N GLU A 949 5.94 -58.11 -46.06
CA GLU A 949 7.04 -57.68 -46.93
C GLU A 949 7.24 -58.59 -48.16
N ALA A 950 6.39 -59.61 -48.33
CA ALA A 950 6.50 -60.63 -49.37
C ALA A 950 6.42 -60.06 -50.80
N LYS A 951 7.40 -60.40 -51.63
CA LYS A 951 7.42 -60.16 -53.07
C LYS A 951 6.92 -61.39 -53.80
N LEU A 952 5.67 -61.30 -54.26
CA LEU A 952 4.96 -62.40 -54.93
C LEU A 952 5.12 -62.37 -56.47
N ASP A 953 6.06 -61.60 -57.00
CA ASP A 953 6.28 -61.49 -58.44
C ASP A 953 6.75 -62.81 -59.04
N THR A 954 6.21 -63.16 -60.21
CA THR A 954 6.64 -64.36 -60.95
C THR A 954 7.87 -64.03 -61.81
N VAL A 955 9.02 -64.58 -61.47
CA VAL A 955 10.24 -64.50 -62.29
C VAL A 955 10.15 -65.52 -63.42
N LYS A 956 10.52 -65.11 -64.64
CA LYS A 956 10.48 -65.96 -65.85
C LYS A 956 11.79 -65.86 -66.61
N LEU A 957 12.30 -67.01 -67.06
CA LEU A 957 13.52 -67.10 -67.84
C LEU A 957 13.25 -67.91 -69.11
N ARG A 958 13.54 -67.34 -70.28
CA ARG A 958 13.43 -68.05 -71.55
C ARG A 958 14.80 -68.55 -71.97
N ASP A 959 14.83 -69.76 -72.51
CA ASP A 959 16.03 -70.32 -73.12
C ASP A 959 16.33 -69.61 -74.44
N ASP A 960 17.60 -69.45 -74.80
CA ASP A 960 18.01 -68.91 -76.10
C ASP A 960 17.92 -69.98 -77.21
N ALA A 961 17.93 -71.27 -76.86
CA ALA A 961 17.88 -72.36 -77.82
C ALA A 961 16.50 -72.52 -78.46
N ILE A 962 16.49 -72.67 -79.79
CA ILE A 962 15.28 -72.94 -80.57
C ILE A 962 15.37 -74.34 -81.17
N PHE A 963 14.36 -75.16 -80.93
CA PHE A 963 14.33 -76.54 -81.43
C PHE A 963 13.03 -76.83 -82.18
N THR A 964 12.97 -77.92 -82.94
CA THR A 964 11.79 -78.30 -83.73
C THR A 964 11.33 -79.72 -83.39
N SER A 965 10.13 -80.13 -83.81
CA SER A 965 9.65 -81.51 -83.60
C SER A 965 9.57 -82.31 -84.91
N GLN A 966 9.94 -83.59 -84.87
CA GLN A 966 9.74 -84.54 -85.99
C GLN A 966 8.83 -85.70 -85.55
N TRP A 967 7.52 -85.44 -85.50
CA TRP A 967 6.52 -86.47 -85.26
C TRP A 967 5.43 -86.47 -86.35
N ASN A 968 5.25 -87.60 -87.03
CA ASN A 968 4.27 -87.74 -88.10
C ASN A 968 2.95 -88.31 -87.55
N ASN A 969 1.91 -87.49 -87.48
CA ASN A 969 0.59 -87.92 -87.00
C ASN A 969 -0.05 -88.91 -88.01
N PRO A 970 -0.29 -90.18 -87.64
CA PRO A 970 -0.85 -91.19 -88.55
C PRO A 970 -2.28 -90.91 -89.03
N LEU A 971 -2.97 -89.92 -88.45
CA LEU A 971 -4.33 -89.53 -88.83
C LEU A 971 -4.42 -88.67 -90.11
N LEU A 972 -3.28 -88.25 -90.70
CA LEU A 972 -3.25 -87.26 -91.78
C LEU A 972 -2.66 -87.74 -93.13
N ASP A 973 -2.28 -89.03 -93.29
CA ASP A 973 -1.57 -89.49 -94.50
C ASP A 973 -2.40 -90.47 -95.37
N GLY A 974 -3.12 -89.92 -96.36
CA GLY A 974 -3.86 -90.67 -97.38
C GLY A 974 -4.38 -89.76 -98.50
N GLY A 975 -3.68 -89.72 -99.64
CA GLY A 975 -4.05 -88.92 -100.82
C GLY A 975 -5.08 -89.58 -101.76
N ILE A 976 -5.84 -88.76 -102.52
CA ILE A 976 -6.32 -88.96 -103.90
C ILE A 976 -7.13 -87.74 -104.41
N SER A 977 -6.75 -87.30 -105.63
CA SER A 977 -7.42 -86.60 -106.75
C SER A 977 -8.61 -85.62 -106.60
N ASP A 978 -8.45 -84.50 -107.33
CA ASP A 978 -9.43 -83.66 -108.03
C ASP A 978 -10.91 -84.07 -108.00
N LYS A 979 -11.75 -83.13 -107.51
CA LYS A 979 -13.03 -82.76 -108.14
C LYS A 979 -13.50 -81.39 -107.64
N GLU A 980 -14.02 -80.61 -108.59
CA GLU A 980 -14.71 -79.33 -108.43
C GLU A 980 -15.78 -79.35 -107.32
N VAL A 981 -16.00 -78.19 -106.67
CA VAL A 981 -17.33 -77.57 -106.43
C VAL A 981 -17.14 -76.19 -105.79
N GLU A 982 -18.02 -75.28 -106.20
CA GLU A 982 -18.11 -73.84 -105.94
C GLU A 982 -18.34 -73.38 -104.49
N SER A 983 -17.93 -72.13 -104.27
CA SER A 983 -18.59 -71.05 -103.50
C SER A 983 -18.88 -71.24 -101.99
N GLN A 984 -18.32 -70.37 -101.16
CA GLN A 984 -18.96 -69.16 -100.63
C GLN A 984 -18.22 -68.67 -99.36
N GLY A 985 -18.24 -67.36 -99.15
CA GLY A 985 -18.12 -66.79 -97.81
C GLY A 985 -16.95 -65.83 -97.59
N GLY A 986 -16.94 -64.69 -98.28
CA GLY A 986 -16.28 -63.50 -97.76
C GLY A 986 -17.11 -62.87 -96.64
N ALA A 987 -16.43 -62.33 -95.62
CA ALA A 987 -16.79 -61.14 -94.84
C ALA A 987 -15.97 -61.14 -93.55
N SER A 988 -15.58 -60.03 -92.94
CA SER A 988 -15.39 -58.65 -93.40
C SER A 988 -14.76 -57.95 -92.20
N GLN A 989 -13.78 -57.08 -92.44
CA GLN A 989 -13.35 -56.05 -91.49
C GLN A 989 -14.57 -55.28 -90.98
N ASN A 990 -15.03 -55.52 -89.75
CA ASN A 990 -16.01 -54.67 -89.03
C ASN A 990 -16.22 -55.07 -87.54
N ARG A 991 -15.17 -55.50 -86.83
CA ARG A 991 -15.24 -55.72 -85.36
C ARG A 991 -14.20 -54.94 -84.54
N ALA A 992 -13.42 -54.07 -85.18
CA ALA A 992 -12.45 -53.19 -84.50
C ALA A 992 -13.03 -51.81 -84.14
N LEU A 993 -14.19 -51.43 -84.69
CA LEU A 993 -14.82 -50.12 -84.41
C LEU A 993 -15.83 -50.16 -83.24
N LEU A 994 -16.27 -51.35 -82.84
CA LEU A 994 -17.33 -51.55 -81.84
C LEU A 994 -16.83 -51.56 -80.39
N TRP A 995 -15.56 -51.89 -80.14
CA TRP A 995 -14.98 -51.88 -78.79
C TRP A 995 -14.39 -50.52 -78.38
N GLY A 996 -13.96 -49.70 -79.36
CA GLY A 996 -13.48 -48.33 -79.10
C GLY A 996 -14.58 -47.35 -78.65
N ILE A 997 -15.85 -47.65 -78.97
CA ILE A 997 -17.00 -46.79 -78.61
C ILE A 997 -17.50 -47.09 -77.19
N PHE A 998 -17.31 -48.31 -76.66
CA PHE A 998 -17.70 -48.65 -75.28
C PHE A 998 -16.73 -48.09 -74.22
N GLY A 999 -15.44 -47.94 -74.54
CA GLY A 999 -14.45 -47.36 -73.60
C GLY A 999 -14.64 -45.87 -73.32
N VAL A 1000 -15.08 -45.09 -74.31
CA VAL A 1000 -15.29 -43.64 -74.17
C VAL A 1000 -16.61 -43.31 -73.45
N ILE A 1001 -17.61 -44.20 -73.53
CA ILE A 1001 -18.90 -44.03 -72.83
C ILE A 1001 -18.80 -44.44 -71.35
N GLY A 1002 -17.91 -45.39 -70.99
CA GLY A 1002 -17.64 -45.76 -69.60
C GLY A 1002 -16.96 -44.65 -68.79
N GLY A 1003 -16.01 -43.92 -69.39
CA GLY A 1003 -15.30 -42.82 -68.73
C GLY A 1003 -16.17 -41.58 -68.46
N PHE A 1004 -17.19 -41.34 -69.29
CA PHE A 1004 -18.12 -40.22 -69.09
C PHE A 1004 -19.17 -40.48 -68.00
N ILE A 1005 -19.49 -41.75 -67.70
CA ILE A 1005 -20.47 -42.10 -66.64
C ILE A 1005 -19.87 -41.92 -65.24
N LEU A 1006 -18.55 -42.10 -65.07
CA LEU A 1006 -17.84 -41.89 -63.80
C LEU A 1006 -17.62 -40.41 -63.49
N MET A 1007 -17.42 -39.56 -64.51
CA MET A 1007 -17.33 -38.10 -64.38
C MET A 1007 -18.71 -37.44 -64.16
N TYR A 1008 -19.80 -38.08 -64.60
CA TYR A 1008 -21.17 -37.58 -64.43
C TYR A 1008 -21.76 -37.87 -63.04
N GLN A 1009 -21.25 -38.86 -62.30
CA GLN A 1009 -21.63 -39.09 -60.88
C GLN A 1009 -20.94 -38.14 -59.88
N LEU A 1010 -19.84 -37.49 -60.26
CA LEU A 1010 -19.09 -36.55 -59.41
C LEU A 1010 -19.40 -35.06 -59.70
N GLY A 1011 -20.23 -34.74 -60.69
CA GLY A 1011 -20.28 -33.39 -61.28
C GLY A 1011 -21.61 -32.63 -61.32
N TRP A 1012 -22.77 -33.19 -60.96
CA TRP A 1012 -24.04 -32.46 -61.16
C TRP A 1012 -25.19 -32.76 -60.18
N ASN A 1013 -24.93 -32.49 -58.90
CA ASN A 1013 -25.89 -31.93 -57.93
C ASN A 1013 -25.05 -30.94 -57.08
N VAL A 1014 -24.66 -29.75 -57.52
CA VAL A 1014 -25.46 -28.59 -57.96
C VAL A 1014 -26.60 -28.32 -56.98
N ARG A 1015 -26.45 -27.38 -56.03
CA ARG A 1015 -26.49 -25.89 -56.12
C ARG A 1015 -27.90 -25.33 -55.88
N ARG A 1016 -28.02 -24.52 -54.83
CA ARG A 1016 -28.68 -23.20 -54.64
C ARG A 1016 -29.16 -23.09 -53.20
N ASP A 1017 -29.09 -21.99 -52.46
CA ASP A 1017 -28.48 -20.64 -52.46
C ASP A 1017 -28.52 -20.27 -50.92
N GLU A 1018 -27.79 -19.34 -50.31
CA GLU A 1018 -27.49 -17.95 -50.63
C GLU A 1018 -26.48 -17.38 -49.60
N TYR A 1019 -26.01 -16.15 -49.83
CA TYR A 1019 -24.70 -15.60 -49.50
C TYR A 1019 -24.68 -14.60 -48.30
N ASP A 1020 -23.50 -14.49 -47.69
CA ASP A 1020 -22.82 -13.33 -47.05
C ASP A 1020 -23.17 -12.78 -45.64
N LYS A 1021 -22.25 -13.10 -44.70
CA LYS A 1021 -21.40 -12.25 -43.83
C LYS A 1021 -22.02 -11.13 -42.94
N LYS A 1022 -21.77 -11.20 -41.63
CA LYS A 1022 -20.58 -10.63 -40.92
C LYS A 1022 -20.62 -10.84 -39.39
N VAL A 1023 -19.46 -11.29 -38.89
CA VAL A 1023 -18.80 -11.18 -37.56
C VAL A 1023 -19.35 -10.16 -36.55
N GLN A 1024 -19.32 -10.51 -35.25
CA GLN A 1024 -18.66 -9.79 -34.12
C GLN A 1024 -18.61 -10.67 -32.85
N PRO A 1025 -17.68 -10.41 -31.90
CA PRO A 1025 -17.08 -11.44 -31.03
C PRO A 1025 -17.44 -11.36 -29.54
N ALA A 1026 -16.94 -12.38 -28.82
CA ALA A 1026 -16.50 -12.44 -27.43
C ALA A 1026 -17.53 -12.68 -26.29
N PHE A 1027 -17.15 -13.67 -25.48
CA PHE A 1027 -17.55 -14.05 -24.11
C PHE A 1027 -18.92 -14.69 -23.80
N ASN A 1028 -18.76 -15.77 -23.03
CA ASN A 1028 -19.55 -16.33 -21.93
C ASN A 1028 -20.81 -17.18 -22.16
N PHE A 1029 -20.67 -18.43 -21.68
CA PHE A 1029 -21.52 -19.13 -20.71
C PHE A 1029 -23.04 -18.89 -20.80
N ASP A 1030 -23.81 -19.91 -21.16
CA ASP A 1030 -24.39 -20.83 -20.17
C ASP A 1030 -25.46 -21.79 -20.76
N ILE A 1031 -25.31 -23.06 -20.39
CA ILE A 1031 -26.32 -24.03 -19.88
C ILE A 1031 -27.60 -24.31 -20.69
N GLU A 1032 -27.79 -25.60 -21.03
CA GLU A 1032 -29.10 -26.21 -21.34
C GLU A 1032 -29.59 -27.15 -20.20
N GLN A 1033 -30.74 -26.78 -19.64
CA GLN A 1033 -31.94 -27.53 -19.23
C GLN A 1033 -31.89 -28.96 -18.62
N HIS A 1034 -32.48 -29.09 -17.43
CA HIS A 1034 -33.84 -29.65 -17.13
C HIS A 1034 -34.04 -29.69 -15.59
N SER A 1035 -35.20 -29.55 -14.92
CA SER A 1035 -36.62 -29.77 -15.26
C SER A 1035 -37.59 -28.99 -14.35
N ASP A 1036 -38.73 -28.59 -14.92
CA ASP A 1036 -40.12 -28.56 -14.40
C ASP A 1036 -40.47 -28.12 -12.96
N GLY A 1037 -41.26 -27.05 -12.87
CA GLY A 1037 -42.68 -27.24 -12.51
C GLY A 1037 -43.32 -26.42 -11.37
N LEU A 1038 -43.90 -25.27 -11.75
CA LEU A 1038 -45.24 -24.75 -11.38
C LEU A 1038 -45.47 -23.94 -10.08
N ILE A 1039 -45.90 -22.68 -10.32
CA ILE A 1039 -47.07 -21.94 -9.79
C ILE A 1039 -47.09 -21.69 -8.25
N GLY A 1040 -47.26 -20.48 -7.72
CA GLY A 1040 -47.57 -19.16 -8.29
C GLY A 1040 -48.01 -18.20 -7.17
N GLU A 1041 -48.25 -16.95 -7.59
CA GLU A 1041 -48.94 -15.85 -6.91
C GLU A 1041 -48.18 -14.94 -5.91
N ASN A 1042 -47.93 -13.75 -6.45
CA ASN A 1042 -48.33 -12.41 -5.97
C ASN A 1042 -47.32 -11.54 -5.19
N GLU A 1043 -47.14 -10.37 -5.84
CA GLU A 1043 -46.44 -9.12 -5.49
C GLU A 1043 -44.91 -9.09 -5.60
#